data_AF-A0A914F138-F1
#
_entry.id   AF-A0A914F138-F1
#
_cell.length_a   1.000
_cell.length_b   1.000
_cell.length_c   1.000
_cell.angle_alpha   90.00
_cell.angle_beta   90.00
_cell.angle_gamma   90.00
#
_symmetry.space_group_name_H-M   'P 1'
#
loop_
_entity.id
_entity.type
_entity.pdbx_description
1 polymer ?
#
loop_
_entity_poly.entity_id
_entity_poly.type
_entity_poly.pdbx_seq_one_letter_code
_entity_poly.pdbx_strand_id
1 'polypeptide(L)'
;MMSAENMDAERLIKDVRRIIDNLLEQSEIPQSIPIDLYRNDIAKVYALSELGKHELPDYVVIQRQAVSLARIAADPLVEISRLFNYENDILCVHWHSLQDCIPTHDLLWHLEMETINRVSEVGVDINAIVDMPFRSGPLQFVSGLGRRKAAAIIQAIKNTNQHLEGRARLIQVANLGPKVFMNCAGFIIVDPSRVEDSEVYIEVLDGSRVHPESYEVARKMAADALEVDESYNSVSAVEEVLSDPSRLKVLDLDAFAIEMEHRGFGNKNITLYDIRAELSCRYKDLREPYQPPTSEEIFKMLSPESDKVFCVGKLVVGEVRGVQYGRKPQEGDVQPSRDHDTGRWKCPLCRQSDFEDINDVYDHTKHDCPDINDVYDHTKHDCPGPPIGFKVRMENGFFGTVYWKHLSDDIEAIKNVWPTMLKIGTSQYFRILDINFDRMKVDLSCKGDDLRKKTSGPPLDKHFDHDRVDADERQLDNRRIRREPTNFIKRVVTHSAFHNITFKEAEKMLKKMEQGEAIIRPSSSAPDHLVVTWKVTDDIYQHITVREENKVHHFNIGKTLYIKDDSFEDLDEILARYIQPLAGYAREILSYRYFMEGFKAEQKEEINEYLAREKAGEPRRIPYCFTVSAKYPGKFLLSYGKSRHEYVTLTPNGIEFRKRTFRDVNTLINWFKQNFREVPARPMAPSRPLPSGGHHPQQQQRPSRFGR
;
A
#
# COMPACT_ATOMS: atom_id res chain seq x y z
N MET A 1 20.02 -13.85 7.37
CA MET A 1 18.82 -13.01 7.56
C MET A 1 18.75 -11.97 6.45
N MET A 2 17.56 -11.70 5.94
CA MET A 2 17.29 -10.66 4.94
C MET A 2 16.19 -9.72 5.43
N SER A 3 16.24 -8.45 5.02
CA SER A 3 15.27 -7.45 5.47
C SER A 3 13.89 -7.66 4.84
N ALA A 4 12.86 -7.70 5.68
CA ALA A 4 11.47 -7.68 5.24
C ALA A 4 11.02 -6.24 4.95
N GLU A 5 10.89 -5.87 3.67
CA GLU A 5 10.35 -4.57 3.25
C GLU A 5 9.06 -4.67 2.45
N ASN A 6 9.04 -5.57 1.47
CA ASN A 6 7.92 -5.77 0.57
C ASN A 6 7.97 -7.17 -0.06
N MET A 7 6.97 -7.49 -0.87
CA MET A 7 6.86 -8.78 -1.54
C MET A 7 8.03 -9.14 -2.48
N ASP A 8 8.86 -8.18 -2.90
CA ASP A 8 10.04 -8.49 -3.71
C ASP A 8 11.16 -9.13 -2.85
N ALA A 9 11.21 -8.84 -1.55
CA ALA A 9 12.12 -9.53 -0.62
C ALA A 9 11.82 -11.04 -0.51
N GLU A 10 10.54 -11.41 -0.50
CA GLU A 10 10.09 -12.80 -0.49
C GLU A 10 10.47 -13.54 -1.79
N ARG A 11 10.41 -12.85 -2.94
CA ARG A 11 10.89 -13.41 -4.21
C ARG A 11 12.39 -13.64 -4.19
N LEU A 12 13.13 -12.64 -3.72
CA LEU A 12 14.58 -12.71 -3.64
C LEU A 12 15.02 -13.88 -2.73
N ILE A 13 14.33 -14.13 -1.62
CA ILE A 13 14.64 -15.30 -0.78
C ILE A 13 14.41 -16.61 -1.51
N LYS A 14 13.36 -16.74 -2.31
CA LYS A 14 13.13 -17.94 -3.12
C LYS A 14 14.25 -18.16 -4.12
N ASP A 15 14.72 -17.09 -4.75
CA ASP A 15 15.87 -17.15 -5.66
C ASP A 15 17.15 -17.56 -4.93
N VAL A 16 17.43 -16.97 -3.77
CA VAL A 16 18.63 -17.32 -2.98
C VAL A 16 18.55 -18.75 -2.45
N ARG A 17 17.38 -19.22 -2.00
CA ARG A 17 17.16 -20.62 -1.60
C ARG A 17 17.44 -21.57 -2.75
N ARG A 18 16.92 -21.29 -3.95
CA ARG A 18 17.24 -22.08 -5.15
C ARG A 18 18.74 -22.11 -5.45
N ILE A 19 19.45 -21.00 -5.26
CA ILE A 19 20.91 -20.97 -5.43
C ILE A 19 21.59 -21.87 -4.40
N ILE A 20 21.19 -21.80 -3.12
CA ILE A 20 21.74 -22.66 -2.06
C ILE A 20 21.47 -24.13 -2.34
N ASP A 21 20.26 -24.47 -2.77
CA ASP A 21 19.89 -25.84 -3.11
C ASP A 21 20.75 -26.37 -4.28
N ASN A 22 20.95 -25.55 -5.32
CA ASN A 22 21.85 -25.90 -6.43
C ASN A 22 23.30 -26.10 -5.96
N LEU A 23 23.82 -25.24 -5.08
CA LEU A 23 25.18 -25.37 -4.53
C LEU A 23 25.33 -26.61 -3.66
N LEU A 24 24.26 -26.98 -2.94
CA LEU A 24 24.21 -28.20 -2.12
C LEU A 24 24.19 -29.45 -3.00
N GLU A 25 23.39 -29.46 -4.07
CA GLU A 25 23.35 -30.53 -5.07
C GLU A 25 24.71 -30.70 -5.76
N GLN A 26 25.42 -29.59 -6.03
CA GLN A 26 26.77 -29.59 -6.60
C GLN A 26 27.87 -29.91 -5.57
N SER A 27 27.52 -30.10 -4.30
CA SER A 27 28.46 -30.36 -3.20
C SER A 27 29.52 -29.25 -3.01
N GLU A 28 29.23 -28.01 -3.42
CA GLU A 28 30.10 -26.85 -3.17
C GLU A 28 30.01 -26.36 -1.72
N ILE A 29 28.89 -26.68 -1.05
CA ILE A 29 28.67 -26.40 0.37
C ILE A 29 28.34 -27.69 1.14
N PRO A 30 28.81 -27.83 2.39
CA PRO A 30 28.62 -29.06 3.18
C PRO A 30 27.22 -29.20 3.78
N GLN A 31 26.47 -28.11 3.88
CA GLN A 31 25.13 -28.08 4.48
C GLN A 31 24.31 -26.89 3.95
N SER A 32 22.98 -27.03 3.98
CA SER A 32 22.07 -25.93 3.63
C SER A 32 22.21 -24.77 4.63
N ILE A 33 22.23 -23.54 4.12
CA ILE A 33 22.36 -22.32 4.92
C ILE A 33 20.96 -21.75 5.19
N PRO A 34 20.55 -21.57 6.46
CA PRO A 34 19.22 -21.05 6.77
C PRO A 34 19.07 -19.59 6.35
N ILE A 35 17.93 -19.26 5.75
CA ILE A 35 17.57 -17.89 5.35
C ILE A 35 16.16 -17.56 5.83
N ASP A 36 16.11 -16.56 6.69
CA ASP A 36 14.89 -15.97 7.22
C ASP A 36 14.75 -14.49 6.86
N LEU A 37 13.51 -14.06 6.69
CA LEU A 37 13.14 -12.64 6.72
C LEU A 37 13.18 -12.14 8.15
N TYR A 38 13.59 -10.90 8.32
CA TYR A 38 13.61 -10.26 9.62
C TYR A 38 13.19 -8.79 9.53
N ARG A 39 12.54 -8.31 10.58
CA ARG A 39 12.08 -6.92 10.69
C ARG A 39 13.28 -5.97 10.68
N ASN A 40 13.22 -4.93 9.86
CA ASN A 40 14.36 -4.05 9.63
C ASN A 40 14.24 -2.66 10.25
N ASP A 41 13.26 -2.42 11.13
CA ASP A 41 12.98 -1.12 11.74
C ASP A 41 14.17 -0.60 12.56
N ILE A 42 14.74 -1.45 13.43
CA ILE A 42 15.93 -1.13 14.23
C ILE A 42 17.11 -0.81 13.31
N ALA A 43 17.32 -1.62 12.27
CA ALA A 43 18.40 -1.43 11.31
C ALA A 43 18.24 -0.14 10.48
N LYS A 44 17.00 0.24 10.14
CA LYS A 44 16.68 1.51 9.48
C LYS A 44 17.00 2.70 10.37
N VAL A 45 16.58 2.65 11.64
CA VAL A 45 16.87 3.69 12.62
C VAL A 45 18.40 3.85 12.77
N TYR A 46 19.14 2.76 12.98
CA TYR A 46 20.61 2.81 13.03
C TYR A 46 21.24 3.37 11.74
N ALA A 47 20.79 2.92 10.56
CA ALA A 47 21.40 3.31 9.29
C ALA A 47 21.23 4.81 8.97
N LEU A 48 20.20 5.44 9.54
CA LEU A 48 19.87 6.85 9.36
C LEU A 48 20.41 7.76 10.48
N SER A 49 20.75 7.19 11.65
CA SER A 49 21.24 7.96 12.80
C SER A 49 22.65 8.52 12.62
N GLU A 50 22.98 9.55 13.40
CA GLU A 50 24.34 10.08 13.46
C GLU A 50 25.34 9.05 13.97
N LEU A 51 24.91 8.14 14.85
CA LEU A 51 25.72 7.00 15.30
C LEU A 51 26.16 6.13 14.13
N GLY A 52 25.21 5.67 13.29
CA GLY A 52 25.52 4.83 12.15
C GLY A 52 26.42 5.53 11.12
N LYS A 53 26.19 6.82 10.89
CA LYS A 53 27.03 7.65 10.00
C LYS A 53 28.46 7.81 10.51
N HIS A 54 28.63 8.01 11.82
CA HIS A 54 29.96 8.18 12.41
C HIS A 54 30.76 6.88 12.41
N GLU A 55 30.11 5.74 12.65
CA GLU A 55 30.80 4.45 12.69
C GLU A 55 31.15 3.88 11.33
N LEU A 56 30.27 4.11 10.35
CA LEU A 56 30.41 3.61 8.99
C LEU A 56 30.21 4.78 8.01
N PRO A 57 31.18 5.73 7.96
CA PRO A 57 31.06 6.94 7.16
C PRO A 57 31.05 6.65 5.66
N ASP A 58 31.84 5.67 5.22
CA ASP A 58 31.99 5.31 3.81
C ASP A 58 30.85 4.42 3.28
N TYR A 59 29.96 3.95 4.17
CA TYR A 59 28.89 3.03 3.82
C TYR A 59 27.63 3.82 3.45
N VAL A 60 26.98 3.42 2.35
CA VAL A 60 25.64 3.94 2.02
C VAL A 60 24.59 3.36 2.98
N VAL A 61 23.41 3.99 3.05
CA VAL A 61 22.35 3.64 4.01
C VAL A 61 22.01 2.15 3.98
N ILE A 62 21.82 1.56 2.79
CA ILE A 62 21.48 0.13 2.66
C ILE A 62 22.58 -0.81 3.18
N GLN A 63 23.86 -0.42 3.03
CA GLN A 63 24.98 -1.22 3.55
C GLN A 63 25.05 -1.12 5.08
N ARG A 64 24.83 0.07 5.66
CA ARG A 64 24.72 0.23 7.11
C ARG A 64 23.57 -0.58 7.69
N GLN A 65 22.44 -0.61 7.01
CA GLN A 65 21.28 -1.41 7.38
C GLN A 65 21.61 -2.92 7.35
N ALA A 66 22.32 -3.40 6.33
CA ALA A 66 22.76 -4.78 6.24
C ALA A 66 23.73 -5.17 7.39
N VAL A 67 24.67 -4.28 7.74
CA VAL A 67 25.57 -4.48 8.88
C VAL A 67 24.77 -4.56 10.19
N SER A 68 23.81 -3.66 10.40
CA SER A 68 22.97 -3.67 11.59
C SER A 68 22.12 -4.94 11.68
N LEU A 69 21.57 -5.40 10.55
CA LEU A 69 20.81 -6.66 10.50
C LEU A 69 21.68 -7.88 10.89
N ALA A 70 22.93 -7.92 10.42
CA ALA A 70 23.89 -8.95 10.82
C ALA A 70 24.23 -8.88 12.32
N ARG A 71 24.35 -7.66 12.88
CA ARG A 71 24.57 -7.47 14.33
C ARG A 71 23.37 -7.90 15.16
N ILE A 72 22.15 -7.63 14.70
CA ILE A 72 20.91 -8.11 15.35
C ILE A 72 20.85 -9.63 15.33
N ALA A 73 21.22 -10.26 14.20
CA ALA A 73 21.29 -11.72 14.09
C ALA A 73 22.30 -12.32 15.08
N ALA A 74 23.39 -11.61 15.37
CA ALA A 74 24.42 -12.04 16.32
C ALA A 74 23.99 -11.81 17.77
N ASP A 75 23.51 -10.61 18.11
CA ASP A 75 22.96 -10.28 19.43
C ASP A 75 22.03 -9.04 19.35
N PRO A 76 20.69 -9.24 19.43
CA PRO A 76 19.74 -8.14 19.40
C PRO A 76 19.93 -7.15 20.56
N LEU A 77 20.33 -7.62 21.74
CA LEU A 77 20.48 -6.78 22.93
C LEU A 77 21.61 -5.76 22.74
N VAL A 78 22.71 -6.20 22.12
CA VAL A 78 23.83 -5.33 21.77
C VAL A 78 23.39 -4.25 20.79
N GLU A 79 22.72 -4.59 19.70
CA GLU A 79 22.38 -3.56 18.70
C GLU A 79 21.29 -2.60 19.20
N ILE A 80 20.25 -3.11 19.89
CA ILE A 80 19.15 -2.28 20.43
C ILE A 80 19.65 -1.31 21.50
N SER A 81 20.49 -1.77 22.43
CA SER A 81 21.01 -0.95 23.53
C SER A 81 21.81 0.28 23.06
N ARG A 82 22.29 0.28 21.82
CA ARG A 82 23.08 1.37 21.22
C ARG A 82 22.22 2.51 20.69
N LEU A 83 20.94 2.25 20.43
CA LEU A 83 19.96 3.27 20.06
C LEU A 83 19.56 4.14 21.26
N PHE A 84 19.92 3.76 22.49
CA PHE A 84 19.83 4.62 23.67
C PHE A 84 21.00 5.61 23.71
N ASN A 85 21.01 6.53 22.76
CA ASN A 85 22.00 7.60 22.64
C ASN A 85 21.40 8.95 23.04
N TYR A 86 22.17 10.03 22.90
CA TYR A 86 21.71 11.38 23.30
C TYR A 86 20.49 11.87 22.51
N GLU A 87 20.30 11.39 21.28
CA GLU A 87 19.16 11.71 20.42
C GLU A 87 17.93 10.83 20.72
N ASN A 88 18.13 9.77 21.52
CA ASN A 88 17.13 8.75 21.86
C ASN A 88 16.49 8.11 20.63
N ASP A 89 17.32 7.69 19.67
CA ASP A 89 16.91 6.97 18.46
C ASP A 89 16.01 5.76 18.74
N ILE A 90 16.13 5.15 19.92
CA ILE A 90 15.27 4.06 20.38
C ILE A 90 13.77 4.41 20.33
N LEU A 91 13.41 5.69 20.48
CA LEU A 91 12.04 6.19 20.40
C LEU A 91 11.52 6.27 18.96
N CYS A 92 12.40 6.21 17.96
CA CYS A 92 12.02 6.16 16.54
C CYS A 92 11.63 4.76 16.08
N VAL A 93 11.83 3.73 16.92
CA VAL A 93 11.35 2.37 16.66
C VAL A 93 9.87 2.28 17.04
N HIS A 94 9.06 1.68 16.17
CA HIS A 94 7.64 1.45 16.45
C HIS A 94 7.45 0.15 17.25
N TRP A 95 7.34 0.28 18.56
CA TRP A 95 7.17 -0.84 19.48
C TRP A 95 5.72 -1.31 19.56
N HIS A 96 4.77 -0.36 19.57
CA HIS A 96 3.36 -0.65 19.75
C HIS A 96 2.45 0.42 19.11
N SER A 97 1.29 -0.01 18.62
CA SER A 97 0.32 0.87 17.94
C SER A 97 -0.26 2.01 18.79
N LEU A 98 -0.13 1.92 20.11
CA LEU A 98 -0.58 2.93 21.08
C LEU A 98 0.58 3.65 21.77
N GLN A 99 1.83 3.48 21.31
CA GLN A 99 3.00 4.10 21.95
C GLN A 99 2.87 5.62 22.04
N ASP A 100 2.26 6.25 21.03
CA ASP A 100 2.07 7.70 20.96
C ASP A 100 0.97 8.20 21.91
N CYS A 101 0.21 7.29 22.53
CA CYS A 101 -0.77 7.62 23.57
C CYS A 101 -0.14 7.74 24.97
N ILE A 102 1.14 7.42 25.12
CA ILE A 102 1.87 7.40 26.39
C ILE A 102 2.87 8.56 26.41
N PRO A 103 3.07 9.25 27.55
CA PRO A 103 4.13 10.25 27.65
C PRO A 103 5.51 9.67 27.31
N THR A 104 6.29 10.39 26.52
CA THR A 104 7.60 9.93 26.02
C THR A 104 8.56 9.51 27.15
N HIS A 105 8.53 10.22 28.28
CA HIS A 105 9.38 9.89 29.43
C HIS A 105 9.01 8.54 30.08
N ASP A 106 7.73 8.20 30.14
CA ASP A 106 7.25 6.92 30.67
C ASP A 106 7.63 5.78 29.72
N LEU A 107 7.45 5.98 28.41
CA LEU A 107 7.88 5.00 27.40
C LEU A 107 9.38 4.72 27.52
N LEU A 108 10.20 5.78 27.55
CA LEU A 108 11.65 5.64 27.68
C LEU A 108 12.03 4.93 28.98
N TRP A 109 11.42 5.32 30.11
CA TRP A 109 11.66 4.69 31.41
C TRP A 109 11.38 3.17 31.36
N HIS A 110 10.25 2.77 30.79
CA HIS A 110 9.90 1.35 30.67
C HIS A 110 10.84 0.58 29.73
N LEU A 111 11.24 1.19 28.60
CA LEU A 111 12.24 0.59 27.70
C LEU A 111 13.61 0.42 28.37
N GLU A 112 14.05 1.42 29.15
CA GLU A 112 15.29 1.36 29.92
C GLU A 112 15.23 0.28 31.01
N MET A 113 14.12 0.20 31.75
CA MET A 113 13.92 -0.84 32.77
C MET A 113 13.99 -2.25 32.18
N GLU A 114 13.31 -2.49 31.06
CA GLU A 114 13.37 -3.81 30.40
C GLU A 114 14.77 -4.12 29.90
N THR A 115 15.47 -3.12 29.35
CA THR A 115 16.86 -3.30 28.91
C THR A 115 17.79 -3.63 30.09
N ILE A 116 17.61 -2.99 31.26
CA ILE A 116 18.37 -3.31 32.48
C ILE A 116 18.13 -4.76 32.93
N ASN A 117 16.87 -5.22 32.90
CA ASN A 117 16.54 -6.61 33.24
C ASN A 117 17.25 -7.59 32.31
N ARG A 118 17.12 -7.41 30.99
CA ARG A 118 17.77 -8.28 29.99
C ARG A 118 19.30 -8.25 30.09
N VAL A 119 19.91 -7.08 30.31
CA VAL A 119 21.37 -6.96 30.50
C VAL A 119 21.83 -7.63 31.79
N SER A 120 21.04 -7.54 32.86
CA SER A 120 21.38 -8.18 34.14
C SER A 120 21.30 -9.72 34.05
N GLU A 121 20.38 -10.25 33.25
CA GLU A 121 20.30 -11.69 32.99
C GLU A 121 21.44 -12.19 32.11
N VAL A 122 21.78 -11.49 31.03
CA VAL A 122 22.81 -11.92 30.07
C VAL A 122 24.22 -11.68 30.60
N GLY A 123 24.46 -10.54 31.24
CA GLY A 123 25.80 -10.06 31.59
C GLY A 123 26.51 -9.35 30.42
N VAL A 124 27.60 -8.65 30.73
CA VAL A 124 28.40 -7.91 29.76
C VAL A 124 29.86 -8.34 29.83
N ASP A 125 30.35 -8.95 28.74
CA ASP A 125 31.77 -9.29 28.59
C ASP A 125 32.57 -8.06 28.20
N ILE A 126 33.42 -7.63 29.13
CA ILE A 126 34.28 -6.46 28.97
C ILE A 126 35.37 -6.70 27.93
N ASN A 127 35.93 -7.92 27.87
CA ASN A 127 36.99 -8.25 26.92
C ASN A 127 36.43 -8.36 25.50
N ALA A 128 35.18 -8.81 25.34
CA ALA A 128 34.50 -8.76 24.04
C ALA A 128 34.30 -7.32 23.51
N ILE A 129 34.22 -6.32 24.39
CA ILE A 129 34.14 -4.90 23.99
C ILE A 129 35.51 -4.39 23.50
N VAL A 130 36.61 -4.88 24.07
CA VAL A 130 37.97 -4.59 23.59
C VAL A 130 38.11 -5.05 22.14
N ASP A 131 37.72 -6.30 21.87
CA ASP A 131 37.84 -6.91 20.53
C ASP A 131 36.87 -6.27 19.54
N MET A 132 35.65 -5.97 19.99
CA MET A 132 34.56 -5.46 19.16
C MET A 132 33.87 -4.27 19.84
N PRO A 133 34.31 -3.02 19.55
CA PRO A 133 33.81 -1.82 20.22
C PRO A 133 32.29 -1.62 20.14
N PHE A 134 31.62 -2.12 19.10
CA PHE A 134 30.17 -2.00 18.97
C PHE A 134 29.41 -2.77 20.06
N ARG A 135 30.03 -3.75 20.73
CA ARG A 135 29.44 -4.50 21.85
C ARG A 135 29.30 -3.69 23.14
N SER A 136 29.69 -2.42 23.16
CA SER A 136 29.69 -1.60 24.36
C SER A 136 28.30 -1.11 24.81
N GLY A 137 27.30 -1.20 23.95
CA GLY A 137 25.94 -0.69 24.19
C GLY A 137 25.32 -1.12 25.52
N PRO A 138 25.31 -2.43 25.85
CA PRO A 138 24.73 -2.96 27.08
C PRO A 138 25.36 -2.43 28.37
N LEU A 139 26.62 -2.00 28.34
CA LEU A 139 27.37 -1.59 29.54
C LEU A 139 26.70 -0.44 30.31
N GLN A 140 25.99 0.45 29.60
CA GLN A 140 25.27 1.56 30.24
C GLN A 140 24.08 1.12 31.10
N PHE A 141 23.60 -0.12 30.92
CA PHE A 141 22.44 -0.69 31.60
C PHE A 141 22.81 -1.68 32.71
N VAL A 142 24.10 -1.90 32.94
CA VAL A 142 24.55 -2.70 34.07
C VAL A 142 24.21 -2.00 35.39
N SER A 143 23.68 -2.75 36.35
CA SER A 143 23.31 -2.24 37.68
C SER A 143 24.44 -1.44 38.33
N GLY A 144 24.13 -0.23 38.80
CA GLY A 144 25.11 0.70 39.39
C GLY A 144 25.90 1.55 38.38
N LEU A 145 25.86 1.19 37.09
CA LEU A 145 26.38 1.98 36.00
C LEU A 145 25.29 2.91 35.43
N GLY A 146 25.62 3.54 34.31
CA GLY A 146 24.84 4.52 33.60
C GLY A 146 25.72 5.12 32.51
N ARG A 147 25.14 5.85 31.56
CA ARG A 147 25.85 6.38 30.37
C ARG A 147 27.23 6.96 30.67
N ARG A 148 27.33 7.84 31.68
CA ARG A 148 28.60 8.48 32.07
C ARG A 148 29.66 7.50 32.56
N LYS A 149 29.29 6.55 33.43
CA LYS A 149 30.24 5.58 33.99
C LYS A 149 30.65 4.53 32.95
N ALA A 150 29.69 4.06 32.15
CA ALA A 150 29.98 3.15 31.05
C ALA A 150 30.93 3.77 30.04
N ALA A 151 30.71 5.04 29.63
CA ALA A 151 31.63 5.76 28.76
C ALA A 151 33.04 5.89 29.37
N ALA A 152 33.15 6.16 30.68
CA ALA A 152 34.44 6.22 31.37
C ALA A 152 35.16 4.87 31.36
N ILE A 153 34.45 3.77 31.62
CA ILE A 153 34.98 2.40 31.55
C ILE A 153 35.48 2.10 30.12
N ILE A 154 34.64 2.34 29.11
CA ILE A 154 34.99 2.11 27.70
C ILE A 154 36.23 2.92 27.31
N GLN A 155 36.31 4.18 27.71
CA GLN A 155 37.47 5.02 27.40
C GLN A 155 38.73 4.52 28.08
N ALA A 156 38.64 4.11 29.35
CA ALA A 156 39.78 3.58 30.09
C ALA A 156 40.32 2.30 29.44
N ILE A 157 39.43 1.40 29.04
CA ILE A 157 39.77 0.14 28.36
C ILE A 157 40.36 0.41 26.97
N LYS A 158 39.78 1.33 26.18
CA LYS A 158 40.30 1.71 24.86
C LYS A 158 41.70 2.32 24.95
N ASN A 159 42.00 3.07 26.00
CA ASN A 159 43.31 3.70 26.20
C ASN A 159 44.39 2.67 26.54
N THR A 160 44.05 1.61 27.29
CA THR A 160 45.01 0.55 27.63
C THR A 160 45.14 -0.48 26.51
N ASN A 161 44.06 -0.73 25.76
CA ASN A 161 43.95 -1.77 24.72
C ASN A 161 44.46 -3.14 25.20
N GLN A 162 44.23 -3.43 26.48
CA GLN A 162 44.60 -4.67 27.14
C GLN A 162 43.33 -5.32 27.66
N HIS A 163 43.27 -6.65 27.58
CA HIS A 163 42.22 -7.42 28.23
C HIS A 163 42.28 -7.23 29.75
N LEU A 164 41.11 -7.16 30.35
CA LEU A 164 40.95 -7.08 31.79
C LEU A 164 41.20 -8.48 32.37
N GLU A 165 42.11 -8.57 33.34
CA GLU A 165 42.53 -9.84 33.95
C GLU A 165 41.60 -10.30 35.09
N GLY A 166 40.79 -9.39 35.64
CA GLY A 166 39.81 -9.72 36.67
C GLY A 166 38.93 -8.54 37.08
N ARG A 167 37.80 -8.83 37.72
CA ARG A 167 36.79 -7.83 38.11
C ARG A 167 37.36 -6.77 39.05
N ALA A 168 38.21 -7.15 40.00
CA ALA A 168 38.81 -6.23 40.96
C ALA A 168 39.59 -5.08 40.29
N ARG A 169 40.13 -5.31 39.09
CA ARG A 169 40.87 -4.31 38.33
C ARG A 169 39.96 -3.18 37.81
N LEU A 170 38.64 -3.38 37.72
CA LEU A 170 37.67 -2.32 37.39
C LEU A 170 37.68 -1.17 38.40
N ILE A 171 37.98 -1.45 39.67
CA ILE A 171 38.11 -0.42 40.72
C ILE A 171 39.24 0.56 40.34
N GLN A 172 40.35 0.02 39.85
CA GLN A 172 41.56 0.77 39.55
C GLN A 172 41.50 1.42 38.17
N VAL A 173 41.02 0.71 37.15
CA VAL A 173 40.99 1.17 35.75
C VAL A 173 39.91 2.22 35.53
N ALA A 174 38.75 2.09 36.16
CA ALA A 174 37.60 2.96 35.93
C ALA A 174 37.23 3.82 37.16
N ASN A 175 38.08 3.85 38.19
CA ASN A 175 37.89 4.61 39.42
C ASN A 175 36.49 4.38 40.05
N LEU A 176 36.03 3.12 40.04
CA LEU A 176 34.71 2.76 40.54
C LEU A 176 34.70 2.77 42.07
N GLY A 177 33.80 3.55 42.65
CA GLY A 177 33.58 3.53 44.09
C GLY A 177 33.03 2.17 44.58
N PRO A 178 33.22 1.82 45.86
CA PRO A 178 32.91 0.49 46.39
C PRO A 178 31.44 0.08 46.21
N LYS A 179 30.50 1.01 46.40
CA LYS A 179 29.06 0.75 46.17
C LYS A 179 28.74 0.47 44.71
N VAL A 180 29.45 1.12 43.78
CA VAL A 180 29.25 0.93 42.34
C VAL A 180 29.76 -0.43 41.93
N PHE A 181 30.97 -0.79 42.40
CA PHE A 181 31.56 -2.09 42.17
C PHE A 181 30.66 -3.23 42.69
N MET A 182 30.18 -3.11 43.94
CA MET A 182 29.24 -4.06 44.54
C MET A 182 27.96 -4.23 43.72
N ASN A 183 27.45 -3.17 43.09
CA ASN A 183 26.24 -3.28 42.28
C ASN A 183 26.50 -3.89 40.89
N CYS A 184 27.68 -3.71 40.31
CA CYS A 184 27.94 -4.10 38.92
C CYS A 184 28.71 -5.41 38.76
N ALA A 185 29.49 -5.84 39.76
CA ALA A 185 30.48 -6.90 39.59
C ALA A 185 29.90 -8.23 39.12
N GLY A 186 28.73 -8.64 39.63
CA GLY A 186 28.07 -9.91 39.24
C GLY A 186 27.54 -9.93 37.80
N PHE A 187 27.41 -8.76 37.16
CA PHE A 187 26.90 -8.63 35.80
C PHE A 187 28.01 -8.41 34.77
N ILE A 188 29.25 -8.25 35.22
CA ILE A 188 30.42 -8.06 34.35
C ILE A 188 31.13 -9.39 34.18
N ILE A 189 31.24 -9.84 32.93
CA ILE A 189 31.93 -11.07 32.58
C ILE A 189 33.40 -10.73 32.31
N VAL A 190 34.29 -11.47 32.94
CA VAL A 190 35.71 -11.50 32.58
C VAL A 190 36.06 -12.96 32.37
N ASP A 191 36.06 -13.39 31.11
CA ASP A 191 36.35 -14.78 30.77
C ASP A 191 37.85 -15.07 30.95
N PRO A 192 38.22 -15.97 31.89
CA PRO A 192 39.62 -16.29 32.17
C PRO A 192 40.35 -16.90 30.96
N SER A 193 39.66 -17.54 30.02
CA SER A 193 40.27 -18.11 28.81
C SER A 193 40.85 -17.06 27.85
N ARG A 194 40.49 -15.79 28.02
CA ARG A 194 40.99 -14.70 27.17
C ARG A 194 42.29 -14.09 27.67
N VAL A 195 42.81 -14.56 28.81
CA VAL A 195 43.92 -13.94 29.55
C VAL A 195 45.00 -15.00 29.91
N GLU A 196 45.10 -16.08 29.13
CA GLU A 196 45.92 -17.27 29.44
C GLU A 196 47.43 -17.00 29.68
N ASP A 197 47.98 -15.88 29.19
CA ASP A 197 49.40 -15.50 29.34
C ASP A 197 49.68 -14.48 30.47
N SER A 198 48.74 -14.23 31.39
CA SER A 198 48.99 -13.28 32.50
C SER A 198 49.85 -13.87 33.61
N GLU A 199 50.81 -13.08 34.10
CA GLU A 199 51.63 -13.42 35.28
C GLU A 199 50.85 -13.30 36.61
N VAL A 200 49.59 -12.85 36.57
CA VAL A 200 48.74 -12.60 37.73
C VAL A 200 47.75 -13.75 37.93
N TYR A 201 47.42 -14.05 39.18
CA TYR A 201 46.36 -15.00 39.51
C TYR A 201 45.03 -14.58 38.89
N ILE A 202 44.42 -15.48 38.10
CA ILE A 202 43.14 -15.27 37.44
C ILE A 202 42.05 -15.97 38.26
N GLU A 203 41.05 -15.21 38.69
CA GLU A 203 39.91 -15.75 39.43
C GLU A 203 38.92 -16.42 38.48
N VAL A 204 38.86 -17.75 38.49
CA VAL A 204 38.02 -18.53 37.55
C VAL A 204 36.53 -18.22 37.69
N LEU A 205 36.10 -17.81 38.89
CA LEU A 205 34.71 -17.40 39.17
C LEU A 205 34.31 -16.08 38.49
N ASP A 206 35.26 -15.26 38.02
CA ASP A 206 34.96 -14.04 37.27
C ASP A 206 34.30 -14.32 35.91
N GLY A 207 34.48 -15.54 35.40
CA GLY A 207 33.77 -16.08 34.25
C GLY A 207 32.39 -16.63 34.57
N SER A 208 31.79 -16.33 35.75
CA SER A 208 30.46 -16.81 36.18
C SER A 208 29.61 -15.69 36.79
N ARG A 209 28.29 -15.86 36.93
CA ARG A 209 27.42 -14.87 37.62
C ARG A 209 27.63 -14.82 39.14
N VAL A 210 28.48 -15.67 39.70
CA VAL A 210 28.77 -15.63 41.14
C VAL A 210 29.35 -14.26 41.49
N HIS A 211 28.72 -13.58 42.43
CA HIS A 211 29.17 -12.26 42.87
C HIS A 211 30.44 -12.39 43.73
N PRO A 212 31.42 -11.46 43.66
CA PRO A 212 32.64 -11.53 44.47
C PRO A 212 32.44 -11.67 45.98
N GLU A 213 31.32 -11.16 46.51
CA GLU A 213 30.96 -11.33 47.93
C GLU A 213 30.69 -12.80 48.33
N SER A 214 30.40 -13.66 47.35
CA SER A 214 30.03 -15.06 47.54
C SER A 214 31.12 -16.03 47.06
N TYR A 215 32.31 -15.54 46.68
CA TYR A 215 33.42 -16.40 46.25
C TYR A 215 33.86 -17.38 47.34
N GLU A 216 33.92 -16.92 48.60
CA GLU A 216 34.26 -17.81 49.71
C GLU A 216 33.23 -18.94 49.89
N VAL A 217 31.94 -18.61 49.75
CA VAL A 217 30.83 -19.58 49.80
C VAL A 217 30.94 -20.59 48.66
N ALA A 218 31.22 -20.12 47.44
CA ALA A 218 31.37 -20.98 46.27
C ALA A 218 32.56 -21.94 46.41
N ARG A 219 33.71 -21.47 46.91
CA ARG A 219 34.89 -22.30 47.16
C ARG A 219 34.63 -23.37 48.21
N LYS A 220 33.91 -23.04 49.30
CA LYS A 220 33.51 -24.03 50.33
C LYS A 220 32.54 -25.06 49.76
N MET A 221 31.55 -24.62 48.99
CA MET A 221 30.60 -25.52 48.33
C MET A 221 31.31 -26.49 47.38
N ALA A 222 32.34 -26.03 46.65
CA ALA A 222 33.16 -26.88 45.79
C ALA A 222 34.01 -27.88 46.59
N ALA A 223 34.64 -27.44 47.68
CA ALA A 223 35.42 -28.31 48.56
C ALA A 223 34.56 -29.43 49.18
N ASP A 224 33.39 -29.08 49.72
CA ASP A 224 32.48 -30.06 50.32
C ASP A 224 31.94 -31.06 49.29
N ALA A 225 31.67 -30.61 48.06
CA ALA A 225 31.25 -31.51 46.97
C ALA A 225 32.34 -32.51 46.54
N LEU A 226 33.61 -32.21 46.79
CA LEU A 226 34.74 -33.11 46.54
C LEU A 226 35.13 -33.94 47.78
N GLU A 227 34.47 -33.71 48.93
CA GLU A 227 34.81 -34.34 50.21
C GLU A 227 36.30 -34.14 50.59
N VAL A 228 36.87 -32.98 50.26
CA VAL A 228 38.27 -32.65 50.57
C VAL A 228 38.40 -31.98 51.94
N ASP A 229 39.47 -32.28 52.67
CA ASP A 229 39.76 -31.69 53.98
C ASP A 229 39.97 -30.16 53.89
N GLU A 230 39.75 -29.43 55.00
CA GLU A 230 39.93 -27.97 55.09
C GLU A 230 41.35 -27.49 54.75
N SER A 231 42.34 -28.38 54.73
CA SER A 231 43.72 -28.06 54.31
C SER A 231 43.92 -28.00 52.79
N TYR A 232 42.95 -28.46 52.01
CA TYR A 232 43.01 -28.45 50.55
C TYR A 232 42.83 -27.03 49.99
N ASN A 233 43.50 -26.76 48.86
CA ASN A 233 43.37 -25.46 48.20
C ASN A 233 41.96 -25.29 47.63
N SER A 234 41.16 -24.43 48.27
CA SER A 234 39.77 -24.20 47.88
C SER A 234 39.62 -23.57 46.49
N VAL A 235 40.68 -23.01 45.92
CA VAL A 235 40.70 -22.54 44.53
C VAL A 235 40.76 -23.72 43.56
N SER A 236 41.68 -24.66 43.80
CA SER A 236 41.82 -25.88 42.98
C SER A 236 40.57 -26.75 43.03
N ALA A 237 39.85 -26.74 44.16
CA ALA A 237 38.55 -27.41 44.28
C ALA A 237 37.52 -26.87 43.28
N VAL A 238 37.49 -25.54 43.04
CA VAL A 238 36.58 -24.94 42.06
C VAL A 238 36.94 -25.38 40.64
N GLU A 239 38.22 -25.39 40.29
CA GLU A 239 38.68 -25.84 38.97
C GLU A 239 38.32 -27.30 38.70
N GLU A 240 38.50 -28.16 39.71
CA GLU A 240 38.16 -29.58 39.63
C GLU A 240 36.64 -29.79 39.49
N VAL A 241 35.82 -29.07 40.26
CA VAL A 241 34.36 -29.09 40.12
C VAL A 241 33.89 -28.56 38.76
N LEU A 242 34.55 -27.54 38.21
CA LEU A 242 34.25 -27.06 36.86
C LEU A 242 34.56 -28.11 35.79
N SER A 243 35.53 -29.00 36.04
CA SER A 243 35.86 -30.11 35.15
C SER A 243 34.88 -31.29 35.25
N ASP A 244 34.34 -31.56 36.46
CA ASP A 244 33.30 -32.57 36.70
C ASP A 244 32.15 -31.99 37.56
N PRO A 245 31.20 -31.25 36.96
CA PRO A 245 30.12 -30.64 37.71
C PRO A 245 29.08 -31.63 38.25
N SER A 246 29.19 -32.93 37.91
CA SER A 246 28.25 -33.94 38.40
C SER A 246 28.31 -34.12 39.92
N ARG A 247 29.47 -33.83 40.52
CA ARG A 247 29.74 -33.86 41.96
C ARG A 247 28.81 -32.96 42.76
N LEU A 248 28.44 -31.81 42.20
CA LEU A 248 27.56 -30.83 42.84
C LEU A 248 26.11 -31.33 43.04
N LYS A 249 25.68 -32.39 42.34
CA LYS A 249 24.32 -32.93 42.47
C LYS A 249 24.12 -33.73 43.74
N VAL A 250 25.21 -34.20 44.35
CA VAL A 250 25.20 -35.04 45.55
C VAL A 250 24.99 -34.19 46.82
N LEU A 251 25.28 -32.88 46.74
CA LEU A 251 25.19 -31.96 47.87
C LEU A 251 23.74 -31.58 48.20
N ASP A 252 23.34 -31.77 49.46
CA ASP A 252 22.09 -31.24 50.00
C ASP A 252 22.27 -29.74 50.32
N LEU A 253 21.78 -28.89 49.42
CA LEU A 253 21.93 -27.44 49.53
C LEU A 253 21.13 -26.83 50.68
N ASP A 254 20.01 -27.44 51.09
CA ASP A 254 19.18 -26.91 52.16
C ASP A 254 19.86 -27.15 53.51
N ALA A 255 20.44 -28.34 53.72
CA ALA A 255 21.26 -28.63 54.88
C ALA A 255 22.52 -27.74 54.92
N PHE A 256 23.21 -27.59 53.79
CA PHE A 256 24.41 -26.75 53.68
C PHE A 256 24.10 -25.27 53.94
N ALA A 257 22.94 -24.77 53.50
CA ALA A 257 22.51 -23.39 53.77
C ALA A 257 22.35 -23.11 55.27
N ILE A 258 21.74 -24.05 56.01
CA ILE A 258 21.57 -23.94 57.47
C ILE A 258 22.93 -23.90 58.17
N GLU A 259 23.86 -24.75 57.73
CA GLU A 259 25.22 -24.75 58.28
C GLU A 259 25.95 -23.44 58.01
N MET A 260 25.87 -22.90 56.80
CA MET A 260 26.47 -21.61 56.44
C MET A 260 25.86 -20.45 57.24
N GLU A 261 24.56 -20.49 57.53
CA GLU A 261 23.90 -19.52 58.40
C GLU A 261 24.44 -19.59 59.83
N HIS A 262 24.59 -20.80 60.40
CA HIS A 262 25.20 -21.00 61.73
C HIS A 262 26.66 -20.53 61.79
N ARG A 263 27.41 -20.67 60.69
CA ARG A 263 28.81 -20.19 60.56
C ARG A 263 28.90 -18.67 60.35
N GLY A 264 27.78 -17.95 60.24
CA GLY A 264 27.72 -16.49 60.15
C GLY A 264 27.74 -15.91 58.72
N PHE A 265 27.55 -16.74 57.68
CA PHE A 265 27.48 -16.27 56.28
C PHE A 265 26.11 -15.69 55.90
N GLY A 266 25.14 -15.75 56.81
CA GLY A 266 23.76 -15.32 56.60
C GLY A 266 22.93 -16.34 55.80
N ASN A 267 21.67 -16.00 55.54
CA ASN A 267 20.79 -16.85 54.75
C ASN A 267 21.20 -16.81 53.27
N LYS A 268 21.79 -17.91 52.79
CA LYS A 268 22.30 -18.07 51.41
C LYS A 268 21.56 -19.16 50.63
N ASN A 269 20.37 -19.59 51.06
CA ASN A 269 19.68 -20.73 50.45
C ASN A 269 19.56 -20.59 48.92
N ILE A 270 18.90 -19.55 48.43
CA ILE A 270 18.73 -19.33 46.97
C ILE A 270 20.09 -19.11 46.29
N THR A 271 20.99 -18.36 46.92
CA THR A 271 22.32 -18.07 46.38
C THR A 271 23.12 -19.36 46.11
N LEU A 272 22.99 -20.38 46.95
CA LEU A 272 23.67 -21.66 46.76
C LEU A 272 23.14 -22.41 45.53
N TYR A 273 21.84 -22.35 45.26
CA TYR A 273 21.26 -22.89 44.03
C TYR A 273 21.79 -22.18 42.79
N ASP A 274 21.93 -20.85 42.84
CA ASP A 274 22.49 -20.05 41.75
C ASP A 274 23.98 -20.34 41.53
N ILE A 275 24.77 -20.43 42.61
CA ILE A 275 26.19 -20.82 42.53
C ILE A 275 26.31 -22.21 41.92
N ARG A 276 25.50 -23.18 42.35
CA ARG A 276 25.52 -24.54 41.77
C ARG A 276 25.21 -24.51 40.27
N ALA A 277 24.23 -23.72 39.85
CA ALA A 277 23.88 -23.59 38.44
C ALA A 277 25.04 -23.00 37.62
N GLU A 278 25.70 -21.95 38.14
CA GLU A 278 26.83 -21.30 37.49
C GLU A 278 28.10 -22.18 37.44
N LEU A 279 28.39 -22.93 38.50
CA LEU A 279 29.49 -23.92 38.47
C LEU A 279 29.17 -25.10 37.54
N SER A 280 27.89 -25.41 37.32
CA SER A 280 27.49 -26.44 36.35
C SER A 280 27.62 -25.97 34.90
N CYS A 281 27.25 -24.71 34.63
CA CYS A 281 27.34 -24.11 33.31
C CYS A 281 27.46 -22.58 33.44
N ARG A 282 28.68 -22.08 33.36
CA ARG A 282 29.03 -20.67 33.53
C ARG A 282 28.30 -19.79 32.51
N TYR A 283 27.68 -18.71 32.99
CA TYR A 283 26.96 -17.73 32.16
C TYR A 283 26.02 -18.36 31.12
N LYS A 284 25.35 -19.46 31.48
CA LYS A 284 24.35 -20.09 30.60
C LYS A 284 23.38 -19.00 30.11
N ASP A 285 23.19 -18.91 28.80
CA ASP A 285 22.20 -18.00 28.22
C ASP A 285 20.80 -18.52 28.56
N LEU A 286 20.04 -17.71 29.30
CA LEU A 286 18.68 -18.03 29.74
C LEU A 286 17.62 -17.43 28.82
N ARG A 287 18.03 -16.68 27.78
CA ARG A 287 17.11 -16.12 26.79
C ARG A 287 16.46 -17.24 25.99
N GLU A 288 15.26 -16.95 25.49
CA GLU A 288 14.60 -17.83 24.54
C GLU A 288 15.44 -17.93 23.25
N PRO A 289 15.75 -19.16 22.78
CA PRO A 289 16.45 -19.33 21.51
C PRO A 289 15.63 -18.74 20.37
N TYR A 290 16.32 -18.08 19.42
CA TYR A 290 15.70 -17.52 18.23
C TYR A 290 14.84 -18.57 17.51
N GLN A 291 13.60 -18.20 17.20
CA GLN A 291 12.71 -18.97 16.36
C GLN A 291 12.52 -18.23 15.03
N PRO A 292 12.57 -18.92 13.88
CA PRO A 292 12.29 -18.30 12.61
C PRO A 292 10.83 -17.80 12.59
N PRO A 293 10.56 -16.66 11.95
CA PRO A 293 9.21 -16.10 11.93
C PRO A 293 8.24 -17.02 11.19
N THR A 294 7.02 -17.09 11.70
CA THR A 294 5.91 -17.80 11.08
C THR A 294 5.46 -17.11 9.79
N SER A 295 4.74 -17.82 8.92
CA SER A 295 4.19 -17.25 7.68
C SER A 295 3.32 -16.01 7.95
N GLU A 296 2.57 -16.00 9.06
CA GLU A 296 1.75 -14.86 9.47
C GLU A 296 2.61 -13.66 9.88
N GLU A 297 3.67 -13.88 10.65
CA GLU A 297 4.60 -12.82 11.05
C GLU A 297 5.32 -12.24 9.83
N ILE A 298 5.78 -13.09 8.90
CA ILE A 298 6.37 -12.66 7.64
C ILE A 298 5.39 -11.79 6.85
N PHE A 299 4.13 -12.20 6.75
CA PHE A 299 3.09 -11.42 6.10
C PHE A 299 2.92 -10.02 6.72
N LYS A 300 2.86 -9.94 8.06
CA LYS A 300 2.78 -8.66 8.78
C LYS A 300 4.04 -7.82 8.59
N MET A 301 5.22 -8.42 8.55
CA MET A 301 6.48 -7.69 8.27
C MET A 301 6.51 -7.11 6.86
N LEU A 302 5.96 -7.82 5.86
CA LEU A 302 5.92 -7.37 4.46
C LEU A 302 4.75 -6.41 4.16
N SER A 303 3.76 -6.32 5.04
CA SER A 303 2.66 -5.36 4.98
C SER A 303 2.44 -4.72 6.36
N PRO A 304 3.25 -3.72 6.77
CA PRO A 304 3.15 -3.11 8.10
C PRO A 304 1.76 -2.50 8.40
N GLU A 305 0.99 -2.16 7.36
CA GLU A 305 -0.37 -1.62 7.47
C GLU A 305 -1.46 -2.70 7.67
N SER A 306 -1.07 -3.98 7.78
CA SER A 306 -1.98 -5.12 7.60
C SER A 306 -3.12 -5.17 8.59
N ASP A 307 -2.85 -4.89 9.86
CA ASP A 307 -3.79 -5.21 10.94
C ASP A 307 -5.03 -4.32 10.95
N LYS A 308 -4.97 -3.14 10.31
CA LYS A 308 -6.11 -2.21 10.22
C LYS A 308 -6.65 -2.03 8.81
N VAL A 309 -5.78 -2.10 7.80
CA VAL A 309 -6.12 -1.79 6.39
C VAL A 309 -6.28 -3.06 5.55
N PHE A 310 -5.48 -4.10 5.83
CA PHE A 310 -5.39 -5.31 5.01
C PHE A 310 -5.84 -6.57 5.77
N CYS A 311 -7.11 -6.58 6.17
CA CYS A 311 -7.73 -7.71 6.86
C CYS A 311 -9.01 -8.18 6.17
N VAL A 312 -9.48 -9.38 6.54
CA VAL A 312 -10.68 -9.98 5.97
C VAL A 312 -11.89 -9.04 6.09
N GLY A 313 -12.62 -8.86 4.99
CA GLY A 313 -13.79 -7.99 4.89
C GLY A 313 -13.51 -6.53 4.52
N LYS A 314 -12.23 -6.12 4.42
CA LYS A 314 -11.85 -4.78 3.94
C LYS A 314 -11.93 -4.69 2.42
N LEU A 315 -12.18 -3.46 1.95
CA LEU A 315 -12.09 -3.12 0.54
C LEU A 315 -10.67 -2.69 0.21
N VAL A 316 -10.12 -3.27 -0.86
CA VAL A 316 -8.79 -2.96 -1.39
C VAL A 316 -8.89 -2.64 -2.87
N VAL A 317 -7.98 -1.80 -3.36
CA VAL A 317 -7.83 -1.55 -4.79
C VAL A 317 -6.80 -2.52 -5.35
N GLY A 318 -7.12 -3.12 -6.49
CA GLY A 318 -6.20 -4.00 -7.18
C GLY A 318 -6.30 -3.86 -8.69
N GLU A 319 -5.18 -4.10 -9.37
CA GLU A 319 -5.05 -4.14 -10.81
C GLU A 319 -5.13 -5.60 -11.30
N VAL A 320 -6.00 -5.86 -12.26
CA VAL A 320 -6.15 -7.19 -12.86
C VAL A 320 -4.94 -7.47 -13.76
N ARG A 321 -4.11 -8.45 -13.40
CA ARG A 321 -2.88 -8.77 -14.14
C ARG A 321 -3.04 -9.89 -15.16
N GLY A 322 -3.98 -10.80 -14.95
CA GLY A 322 -4.18 -11.93 -15.86
C GLY A 322 -5.17 -12.96 -15.34
N VAL A 323 -5.26 -14.08 -16.04
CA VAL A 323 -6.07 -15.24 -15.62
C VAL A 323 -5.24 -16.09 -14.66
N GLN A 324 -5.84 -16.50 -13.54
CA GLN A 324 -5.26 -17.47 -12.62
C GLN A 324 -5.69 -18.88 -13.06
N TYR A 325 -4.71 -19.78 -13.15
CA TYR A 325 -4.93 -21.19 -13.48
C TYR A 325 -4.72 -22.06 -12.25
N GLY A 326 -5.48 -23.16 -12.18
CA GLY A 326 -5.39 -24.19 -11.16
C GLY A 326 -4.38 -25.27 -11.54
N ARG A 327 -4.08 -26.15 -10.57
CA ARG A 327 -3.24 -27.33 -10.85
C ARG A 327 -3.92 -28.23 -11.88
N LYS A 328 -3.12 -28.81 -12.78
CA LYS A 328 -3.59 -29.86 -13.69
C LYS A 328 -4.06 -31.08 -12.88
N PRO A 329 -5.10 -31.79 -13.33
CA PRO A 329 -5.43 -33.11 -12.80
C PRO A 329 -4.23 -34.05 -13.01
N GLN A 330 -3.89 -34.89 -12.02
CA GLN A 330 -2.97 -36.00 -12.25
C GLN A 330 -3.70 -37.06 -13.10
N GLU A 331 -3.05 -37.46 -14.20
CA GLU A 331 -3.46 -38.45 -15.21
C GLU A 331 -4.95 -38.83 -15.26
N GLY A 332 -5.63 -38.32 -16.29
CA GLY A 332 -6.96 -38.75 -16.72
C GLY A 332 -7.16 -38.44 -18.21
N ASP A 333 -8.14 -39.08 -18.86
CA ASP A 333 -8.44 -38.91 -20.28
C ASP A 333 -8.83 -37.45 -20.60
N VAL A 334 -7.83 -36.65 -20.94
CA VAL A 334 -7.97 -35.34 -21.57
C VAL A 334 -8.52 -35.61 -22.97
N GLN A 335 -9.83 -35.47 -23.19
CA GLN A 335 -10.44 -35.57 -24.51
C GLN A 335 -10.52 -34.19 -25.17
N PRO A 336 -9.67 -33.88 -26.18
CA PRO A 336 -9.75 -32.65 -26.92
C PRO A 336 -11.09 -32.57 -27.66
N SER A 337 -11.67 -31.38 -27.70
CA SER A 337 -12.90 -31.12 -28.46
C SER A 337 -12.58 -30.19 -29.62
N ARG A 338 -13.34 -30.29 -30.70
CA ARG A 338 -13.18 -29.41 -31.86
C ARG A 338 -14.14 -28.24 -31.75
N ASP A 339 -13.63 -27.03 -31.91
CA ASP A 339 -14.47 -25.82 -31.89
C ASP A 339 -15.28 -25.77 -33.20
N HIS A 340 -16.60 -25.62 -33.07
CA HIS A 340 -17.53 -25.64 -34.20
C HIS A 340 -17.41 -24.41 -35.11
N ASP A 341 -16.94 -23.29 -34.57
CA ASP A 341 -16.88 -22.02 -35.32
C ASP A 341 -15.56 -21.84 -36.06
N THR A 342 -14.44 -22.31 -35.50
CA THR A 342 -13.10 -22.13 -36.07
C THR A 342 -12.54 -23.40 -36.72
N GLY A 343 -13.12 -24.57 -36.46
CA GLY A 343 -12.64 -25.85 -36.96
C GLY A 343 -11.30 -26.30 -36.38
N ARG A 344 -10.78 -25.58 -35.38
CA ARG A 344 -9.53 -25.87 -34.66
C ARG A 344 -9.77 -26.72 -33.43
N TRP A 345 -8.73 -27.40 -32.97
CA TRP A 345 -8.79 -28.21 -31.76
C TRP A 345 -8.68 -27.34 -30.51
N LYS A 346 -9.42 -27.72 -29.48
CA LYS A 346 -9.49 -27.03 -28.20
C LYS A 346 -8.97 -27.90 -27.07
N CYS A 347 -8.01 -27.35 -26.32
CA CYS A 347 -7.51 -27.99 -25.11
C CYS A 347 -8.62 -28.01 -24.03
N PRO A 348 -8.95 -29.16 -23.42
CA PRO A 348 -10.02 -29.24 -22.43
C PRO A 348 -9.60 -28.72 -21.05
N LEU A 349 -8.30 -28.51 -20.81
CA LEU A 349 -7.76 -27.92 -19.58
C LEU A 349 -7.76 -26.39 -19.67
N CYS A 350 -6.90 -25.79 -20.51
CA CYS A 350 -6.75 -24.33 -20.59
C CYS A 350 -7.78 -23.62 -21.48
N ARG A 351 -8.58 -24.39 -22.25
CA ARG A 351 -9.61 -23.90 -23.20
C ARG A 351 -9.07 -23.11 -24.40
N GLN A 352 -7.77 -23.09 -24.65
CA GLN A 352 -7.19 -22.54 -25.88
C GLN A 352 -7.65 -23.34 -27.10
N SER A 353 -8.00 -22.65 -28.20
CA SER A 353 -8.59 -23.21 -29.42
C SER A 353 -7.77 -22.90 -30.69
N ASP A 354 -6.47 -22.70 -30.54
CA ASP A 354 -5.54 -22.31 -31.61
C ASP A 354 -4.84 -23.49 -32.31
N PHE A 355 -5.05 -24.72 -31.85
CA PHE A 355 -4.38 -25.94 -32.33
C PHE A 355 -4.93 -26.46 -33.67
N GLU A 356 -4.03 -26.80 -34.58
CA GLU A 356 -4.39 -27.35 -35.90
C GLU A 356 -4.55 -28.87 -35.86
N ASP A 357 -3.69 -29.59 -35.14
CA ASP A 357 -3.77 -31.04 -34.96
C ASP A 357 -4.12 -31.43 -33.50
N ILE A 358 -4.72 -32.61 -33.33
CA ILE A 358 -5.04 -33.20 -32.03
C ILE A 358 -3.75 -33.56 -31.27
N ASN A 359 -2.68 -33.93 -31.97
CA ASN A 359 -1.39 -34.26 -31.38
C ASN A 359 -0.75 -33.04 -30.69
N ASP A 360 -0.90 -31.85 -31.29
CA ASP A 360 -0.43 -30.59 -30.70
C ASP A 360 -1.12 -30.32 -29.35
N VAL A 361 -2.40 -30.69 -29.22
CA VAL A 361 -3.14 -30.56 -27.95
C VAL A 361 -2.59 -31.53 -26.89
N TYR A 362 -2.28 -32.76 -27.27
CA TYR A 362 -1.70 -33.73 -26.35
C TYR A 362 -0.31 -33.31 -25.89
N ASP A 363 0.55 -32.85 -26.80
CA ASP A 363 1.89 -32.40 -26.46
C ASP A 363 1.87 -31.13 -25.60
N HIS A 364 0.96 -30.19 -25.90
CA HIS A 364 0.69 -29.02 -25.03
C HIS A 364 0.33 -29.43 -23.59
N THR A 365 -0.45 -30.50 -23.41
CA THR A 365 -0.91 -30.92 -22.07
C THR A 365 0.16 -31.65 -21.25
N LYS A 366 1.12 -32.31 -21.91
CA LYS A 366 2.19 -33.11 -21.27
C LYS A 366 3.24 -32.27 -20.56
N HIS A 367 3.58 -31.10 -21.11
CA HIS A 367 4.63 -30.26 -20.53
C HIS A 367 4.09 -29.42 -19.37
N ASP A 368 4.71 -29.53 -18.20
CA ASP A 368 4.38 -28.71 -17.04
C ASP A 368 4.90 -27.30 -17.21
N CYS A 369 4.00 -26.33 -17.16
CA CYS A 369 4.35 -24.92 -17.21
C CYS A 369 5.26 -24.59 -16.01
N PRO A 370 6.52 -24.16 -16.22
CA PRO A 370 7.35 -23.70 -15.13
C PRO A 370 6.71 -22.44 -14.55
N ASP A 371 6.39 -22.50 -13.26
CA ASP A 371 5.81 -21.44 -12.43
C ASP A 371 4.34 -21.02 -12.68
N ILE A 372 3.45 -21.60 -11.86
CA ILE A 372 2.05 -21.14 -11.61
C ILE A 372 1.98 -19.68 -11.08
N ASN A 373 3.12 -19.06 -10.77
CA ASN A 373 3.21 -17.77 -10.08
C ASN A 373 3.64 -16.59 -10.95
N ASP A 374 4.06 -16.80 -12.21
CA ASP A 374 4.37 -15.71 -13.14
C ASP A 374 3.26 -15.44 -14.15
N VAL A 375 3.37 -14.34 -14.90
CA VAL A 375 2.43 -14.04 -16.01
C VAL A 375 2.69 -15.08 -17.08
N TYR A 376 1.71 -15.94 -17.35
CA TYR A 376 1.82 -16.99 -18.35
C TYR A 376 2.23 -16.41 -19.71
N ASP A 377 3.42 -16.79 -20.15
CA ASP A 377 3.95 -16.42 -21.46
C ASP A 377 3.38 -17.38 -22.51
N HIS A 378 2.46 -16.87 -23.33
CA HIS A 378 1.79 -17.62 -24.39
C HIS A 378 2.77 -18.19 -25.44
N THR A 379 4.03 -17.78 -25.45
CA THR A 379 5.04 -18.22 -26.43
C THR A 379 5.68 -19.58 -26.11
N LYS A 380 5.48 -20.13 -24.91
CA LYS A 380 6.17 -21.37 -24.46
C LYS A 380 5.43 -22.69 -24.74
N HIS A 381 4.29 -22.69 -25.42
CA HIS A 381 3.53 -23.90 -25.80
C HIS A 381 3.07 -24.86 -24.67
N ASP A 382 3.32 -24.59 -23.39
CA ASP A 382 2.97 -25.48 -22.27
C ASP A 382 1.58 -25.20 -21.67
N CYS A 383 0.81 -26.24 -21.30
CA CYS A 383 -0.54 -26.01 -20.74
C CYS A 383 -0.51 -25.41 -19.33
N PRO A 384 -1.17 -24.26 -19.08
CA PRO A 384 -1.23 -23.63 -17.75
C PRO A 384 -2.23 -24.32 -16.80
N GLY A 385 -3.07 -25.23 -17.28
CA GLY A 385 -4.11 -25.90 -16.50
C GLY A 385 -5.49 -25.22 -16.61
N PRO A 386 -6.48 -25.64 -15.79
CA PRO A 386 -7.84 -25.08 -15.84
C PRO A 386 -7.90 -23.65 -15.31
N PRO A 387 -8.55 -22.71 -16.02
CA PRO A 387 -8.70 -21.34 -15.53
C PRO A 387 -9.67 -21.32 -14.35
N ILE A 388 -9.26 -20.73 -13.22
CA ILE A 388 -10.00 -20.71 -11.95
C ILE A 388 -10.45 -19.32 -11.52
N GLY A 389 -9.88 -18.27 -12.09
CA GLY A 389 -10.21 -16.89 -11.72
C GLY A 389 -9.29 -15.86 -12.38
N PHE A 390 -9.27 -14.66 -11.82
CA PHE A 390 -8.33 -13.60 -12.20
C PHE A 390 -7.28 -13.39 -11.13
N LYS A 391 -6.05 -13.15 -11.56
CA LYS A 391 -4.94 -12.73 -10.73
C LYS A 391 -4.94 -11.21 -10.63
N VAL A 392 -4.95 -10.70 -9.42
CA VAL A 392 -5.01 -9.26 -9.11
C VAL A 392 -3.78 -8.89 -8.32
N ARG A 393 -3.13 -7.78 -8.67
CA ARG A 393 -2.04 -7.19 -7.88
C ARG A 393 -2.58 -6.00 -7.11
N MET A 394 -2.41 -6.00 -5.79
CA MET A 394 -2.83 -4.91 -4.92
C MET A 394 -1.72 -3.85 -4.82
N GLU A 395 -2.05 -2.66 -4.33
CA GLU A 395 -1.11 -1.53 -4.20
C GLU A 395 0.07 -1.85 -3.27
N ASN A 396 -0.15 -2.63 -2.22
CA ASN A 396 0.90 -3.11 -1.30
C ASN A 396 1.80 -4.21 -1.90
N GLY A 397 1.63 -4.55 -3.19
CA GLY A 397 2.46 -5.53 -3.90
C GLY A 397 2.02 -6.98 -3.75
N PHE A 398 1.05 -7.28 -2.88
CA PHE A 398 0.50 -8.62 -2.71
C PHE A 398 -0.34 -9.06 -3.92
N PHE A 399 -0.36 -10.36 -4.18
CA PHE A 399 -1.22 -10.95 -5.19
C PHE A 399 -2.46 -11.56 -4.56
N GLY A 400 -3.60 -11.26 -5.16
CA GLY A 400 -4.87 -11.88 -4.84
C GLY A 400 -5.45 -12.65 -6.02
N THR A 401 -6.33 -13.59 -5.70
CA THR A 401 -7.10 -14.37 -6.68
C THR A 401 -8.58 -14.05 -6.52
N VAL A 402 -9.22 -13.62 -7.60
CA VAL A 402 -10.67 -13.53 -7.70
C VAL A 402 -11.15 -14.76 -8.42
N TYR A 403 -11.61 -15.77 -7.69
CA TYR A 403 -12.16 -16.98 -8.32
C TYR A 403 -13.40 -16.63 -9.14
N TRP A 404 -13.66 -17.39 -10.20
CA TRP A 404 -14.79 -17.13 -11.10
C TRP A 404 -16.14 -17.07 -10.38
N LYS A 405 -16.31 -17.88 -9.32
CA LYS A 405 -17.48 -17.89 -8.42
C LYS A 405 -17.69 -16.59 -7.63
N HIS A 406 -16.68 -15.71 -7.56
CA HIS A 406 -16.67 -14.44 -6.83
C HIS A 406 -16.66 -13.21 -7.77
N LEU A 407 -16.95 -13.40 -9.06
CA LEU A 407 -17.02 -12.33 -10.04
C LEU A 407 -18.37 -11.60 -10.07
N SER A 408 -19.46 -12.35 -9.94
CA SER A 408 -20.83 -11.84 -10.02
C SER A 408 -21.75 -12.53 -9.01
N ASP A 409 -22.86 -11.86 -8.69
CA ASP A 409 -23.95 -12.41 -7.89
C ASP A 409 -24.74 -13.48 -8.69
N ASP A 410 -24.82 -13.33 -10.02
CA ASP A 410 -25.43 -14.29 -10.94
C ASP A 410 -24.37 -15.23 -11.53
N ILE A 411 -24.26 -16.43 -10.97
CA ILE A 411 -23.25 -17.43 -11.34
C ILE A 411 -23.57 -18.07 -12.70
N GLU A 412 -24.85 -18.24 -13.03
CA GLU A 412 -25.26 -18.96 -14.24
C GLU A 412 -25.02 -18.10 -15.49
N ALA A 413 -25.24 -16.79 -15.38
CA ALA A 413 -24.96 -15.84 -16.45
C ALA A 413 -23.46 -15.76 -16.83
N ILE A 414 -22.55 -16.04 -15.89
CA ILE A 414 -21.10 -15.84 -16.11
C ILE A 414 -20.34 -17.11 -16.48
N LYS A 415 -20.93 -18.30 -16.33
CA LYS A 415 -20.26 -19.62 -16.46
C LYS A 415 -19.43 -19.79 -17.73
N ASN A 416 -19.88 -19.20 -18.85
CA ASN A 416 -19.21 -19.28 -20.15
C ASN A 416 -18.49 -17.99 -20.57
N VAL A 417 -18.73 -16.87 -19.89
CA VAL A 417 -18.28 -15.52 -20.31
C VAL A 417 -17.27 -14.93 -19.32
N TRP A 418 -17.11 -15.53 -18.14
CA TRP A 418 -16.26 -15.03 -17.07
C TRP A 418 -14.81 -14.67 -17.48
N PRO A 419 -14.14 -15.36 -18.43
CA PRO A 419 -12.77 -15.00 -18.83
C PRO A 419 -12.66 -13.62 -19.50
N THR A 420 -13.79 -13.02 -19.90
CA THR A 420 -13.86 -11.68 -20.51
C THR A 420 -14.43 -10.61 -19.58
N MET A 421 -14.85 -10.99 -18.36
CA MET A 421 -15.53 -10.07 -17.44
C MET A 421 -14.61 -8.99 -16.87
N LEU A 422 -13.35 -9.34 -16.59
CA LEU A 422 -12.35 -8.39 -16.12
C LEU A 422 -11.31 -8.15 -17.21
N LYS A 423 -11.10 -6.86 -17.53
CA LYS A 423 -10.08 -6.46 -18.49
C LYS A 423 -8.72 -6.40 -17.80
N ILE A 424 -7.73 -7.07 -18.38
CA ILE A 424 -6.35 -7.00 -17.92
C ILE A 424 -5.85 -5.54 -17.98
N GLY A 425 -5.13 -5.12 -16.95
CA GLY A 425 -4.63 -3.76 -16.75
C GLY A 425 -5.63 -2.78 -16.12
N THR A 426 -6.86 -3.23 -15.81
CA THR A 426 -7.84 -2.36 -15.14
C THR A 426 -7.76 -2.47 -13.62
N SER A 427 -7.87 -1.34 -12.94
CA SER A 427 -7.91 -1.27 -11.49
C SER A 427 -9.34 -1.08 -11.00
N GLN A 428 -9.73 -1.86 -9.99
CA GLN A 428 -11.05 -1.77 -9.37
C GLN A 428 -10.99 -2.15 -7.90
N TYR A 429 -12.12 -1.96 -7.20
CA TYR A 429 -12.27 -2.39 -5.82
C TYR A 429 -12.58 -3.88 -5.73
N PHE A 430 -11.94 -4.52 -4.76
CA PHE A 430 -12.16 -5.89 -4.36
C PHE A 430 -12.36 -5.96 -2.85
N ARG A 431 -13.09 -6.97 -2.39
CA ARG A 431 -13.18 -7.31 -0.96
C ARG A 431 -12.28 -8.48 -0.64
N ILE A 432 -11.49 -8.37 0.42
CA ILE A 432 -10.74 -9.49 0.99
C ILE A 432 -11.73 -10.48 1.61
N LEU A 433 -11.70 -11.72 1.14
CA LEU A 433 -12.50 -12.83 1.69
C LEU A 433 -11.69 -13.66 2.68
N ASP A 434 -10.44 -13.95 2.33
CA ASP A 434 -9.55 -14.78 3.13
C ASP A 434 -8.08 -14.43 2.83
N ILE A 435 -7.19 -14.73 3.76
CA ILE A 435 -5.75 -14.48 3.62
C ILE A 435 -5.01 -15.78 3.90
N ASN A 436 -4.30 -16.29 2.89
CA ASN A 436 -3.45 -17.47 3.03
C ASN A 436 -2.00 -17.02 3.30
N PHE A 437 -1.58 -17.12 4.56
CA PHE A 437 -0.25 -16.70 5.00
C PHE A 437 0.87 -17.55 4.40
N ASP A 438 0.71 -18.87 4.29
CA ASP A 438 1.77 -19.76 3.77
C ASP A 438 2.13 -19.49 2.30
N ARG A 439 1.13 -19.09 1.50
CA ARG A 439 1.33 -18.78 0.08
C ARG A 439 1.51 -17.29 -0.19
N MET A 440 1.35 -16.45 0.82
CA MET A 440 1.34 -14.99 0.69
C MET A 440 0.31 -14.51 -0.36
N LYS A 441 -0.88 -15.15 -0.36
CA LYS A 441 -1.95 -14.91 -1.34
C LYS A 441 -3.25 -14.54 -0.64
N VAL A 442 -4.04 -13.72 -1.31
CA VAL A 442 -5.32 -13.20 -0.79
C VAL A 442 -6.47 -13.64 -1.68
N ASP A 443 -7.55 -14.13 -1.09
CA ASP A 443 -8.76 -14.44 -1.83
C ASP A 443 -9.66 -13.20 -1.89
N LEU A 444 -10.08 -12.84 -3.10
CA LEU A 444 -10.76 -11.58 -3.39
C LEU A 444 -12.15 -11.81 -4.01
N SER A 445 -13.05 -10.86 -3.77
CA SER A 445 -14.38 -10.80 -4.40
C SER A 445 -14.64 -9.45 -5.06
N CYS A 446 -15.26 -9.48 -6.23
CA CYS A 446 -15.86 -8.29 -6.85
C CYS A 446 -17.37 -8.41 -7.02
N LYS A 447 -18.01 -9.35 -6.32
CA LYS A 447 -19.47 -9.45 -6.25
C LYS A 447 -20.10 -8.14 -5.78
N GLY A 448 -21.21 -7.76 -6.40
CA GLY A 448 -21.92 -6.54 -6.03
C GLY A 448 -22.32 -6.55 -4.55
N ASP A 449 -22.82 -7.69 -4.05
CA ASP A 449 -23.19 -7.85 -2.65
C ASP A 449 -22.00 -7.73 -1.70
N ASP A 450 -20.88 -8.36 -2.03
CA ASP A 450 -19.68 -8.29 -1.19
C ASP A 450 -19.12 -6.87 -1.17
N LEU A 451 -19.10 -6.16 -2.30
CA LEU A 451 -18.65 -4.77 -2.35
C LEU A 451 -19.55 -3.84 -1.53
N ARG A 452 -20.87 -4.10 -1.49
CA ARG A 452 -21.87 -3.30 -0.75
C ARG A 452 -21.89 -3.56 0.76
N LYS A 453 -21.46 -4.72 1.24
CA LYS A 453 -21.45 -5.04 2.68
C LYS A 453 -20.67 -3.97 3.45
N LYS A 454 -21.20 -3.39 4.52
CA LYS A 454 -20.36 -2.56 5.40
C LYS A 454 -19.25 -3.46 5.97
N THR A 455 -18.01 -2.96 6.03
CA THR A 455 -16.95 -3.69 6.74
C THR A 455 -17.39 -3.80 8.19
N SER A 456 -17.67 -5.02 8.66
CA SER A 456 -17.95 -5.27 10.07
C SER A 456 -16.70 -4.91 10.86
N GLY A 457 -16.81 -3.91 11.73
CA GLY A 457 -15.79 -3.66 12.75
C GLY A 457 -15.70 -4.83 13.74
N PRO A 458 -14.78 -4.75 14.72
CA PRO A 458 -14.81 -5.69 15.83
C PRO A 458 -16.21 -5.73 16.46
N PRO A 459 -16.61 -6.86 17.06
CA PRO A 459 -17.90 -6.98 17.73
C PRO A 459 -18.09 -5.84 18.72
N LEU A 460 -19.20 -5.14 18.57
CA LEU A 460 -19.54 -3.97 19.38
C LEU A 460 -19.93 -4.44 20.78
N ASP A 461 -19.39 -3.79 21.81
CA ASP A 461 -19.68 -4.15 23.20
C ASP A 461 -21.05 -3.62 23.66
N LYS A 462 -21.50 -4.06 24.84
CA LYS A 462 -22.81 -3.71 25.42
C LYS A 462 -22.98 -2.22 25.77
N HIS A 463 -21.89 -1.49 25.91
CA HIS A 463 -21.87 -0.04 26.18
C HIS A 463 -21.78 0.78 24.89
N PHE A 464 -21.73 0.13 23.72
CA PHE A 464 -21.76 0.81 22.45
C PHE A 464 -23.10 1.53 22.26
N ASP A 465 -23.03 2.84 22.07
CA ASP A 465 -24.21 3.70 21.93
C ASP A 465 -24.77 3.60 20.50
N HIS A 466 -25.61 2.60 20.29
CA HIS A 466 -26.29 2.35 19.02
C HIS A 466 -27.17 3.54 18.60
N ASP A 467 -27.85 4.18 19.55
CA ASP A 467 -28.75 5.30 19.28
C ASP A 467 -27.99 6.51 18.73
N ARG A 468 -26.82 6.80 19.31
CA ARG A 468 -25.94 7.88 18.83
C ARG A 468 -25.38 7.59 17.44
N VAL A 469 -24.94 6.36 17.18
CA VAL A 469 -24.45 5.99 15.84
C VAL A 469 -25.56 6.09 14.81
N ASP A 470 -26.77 5.62 15.11
CA ASP A 470 -27.92 5.77 14.22
C ASP A 470 -28.25 7.24 13.96
N ALA A 471 -28.18 8.09 14.98
CA ALA A 471 -28.36 9.53 14.83
C ALA A 471 -27.27 10.16 13.95
N ASP A 472 -26.01 9.78 14.14
CA ASP A 472 -24.88 10.25 13.34
C ASP A 472 -24.97 9.75 11.89
N GLU A 473 -25.36 8.50 11.66
CA GLU A 473 -25.61 7.94 10.33
C GLU A 473 -26.76 8.68 9.64
N ARG A 474 -27.89 8.92 10.33
CA ARG A 474 -29.00 9.73 9.80
C ARG A 474 -28.57 11.16 9.50
N GLN A 475 -27.70 11.76 10.31
CA GLN A 475 -27.15 13.09 10.03
C GLN A 475 -26.20 13.09 8.83
N LEU A 476 -25.34 12.08 8.70
CA LEU A 476 -24.45 11.91 7.55
C LEU A 476 -25.24 11.68 6.28
N ASP A 477 -26.27 10.85 6.32
CA ASP A 477 -27.17 10.63 5.20
C ASP A 477 -27.97 11.89 4.88
N ASN A 478 -28.49 12.62 5.87
CA ASN A 478 -29.10 13.93 5.64
C ASN A 478 -28.11 14.95 5.05
N ARG A 479 -26.84 14.94 5.45
CA ARG A 479 -25.78 15.77 4.83
C ARG A 479 -25.46 15.30 3.40
N ARG A 480 -25.48 14.00 3.14
CA ARG A 480 -25.31 13.40 1.80
C ARG A 480 -26.50 13.68 0.90
N ILE A 481 -27.71 13.74 1.44
CA ILE A 481 -28.95 14.13 0.74
C ILE A 481 -28.95 15.65 0.48
N ARG A 482 -28.38 16.45 1.40
CA ARG A 482 -28.20 17.91 1.22
C ARG A 482 -27.10 18.28 0.23
N ARG A 483 -26.07 17.44 0.05
CA ARG A 483 -25.26 17.48 -1.17
C ARG A 483 -26.17 16.98 -2.28
N GLU A 484 -26.51 17.81 -3.27
CA GLU A 484 -27.37 17.36 -4.38
C GLU A 484 -26.87 15.99 -4.85
N PRO A 485 -27.67 14.90 -4.80
CA PRO A 485 -27.24 13.62 -5.31
C PRO A 485 -26.80 13.85 -6.76
N THR A 486 -25.57 13.48 -7.10
CA THR A 486 -25.12 13.54 -8.48
C THR A 486 -26.02 12.59 -9.25
N ASN A 487 -27.01 13.13 -9.97
CA ASN A 487 -27.99 12.38 -10.76
C ASN A 487 -27.36 11.64 -11.95
N PHE A 488 -26.03 11.47 -11.97
CA PHE A 488 -25.28 10.79 -13.00
C PHE A 488 -24.43 9.67 -12.39
N ILE A 489 -24.28 8.59 -13.13
CA ILE A 489 -23.43 7.45 -12.75
C ILE A 489 -21.97 7.83 -12.96
N LYS A 490 -21.16 7.76 -11.90
CA LYS A 490 -19.69 7.95 -11.99
C LYS A 490 -19.08 6.88 -12.88
N ARG A 491 -18.22 7.28 -13.82
CA ARG A 491 -17.58 6.41 -14.81
C ARG A 491 -16.10 6.21 -14.52
N VAL A 492 -15.55 5.08 -14.92
CA VAL A 492 -14.11 4.80 -14.86
C VAL A 492 -13.56 4.99 -16.26
N VAL A 493 -13.24 6.24 -16.59
CA VAL A 493 -12.75 6.65 -17.92
C VAL A 493 -11.44 7.37 -17.74
N THR A 494 -10.40 6.85 -18.38
CA THR A 494 -9.07 7.46 -18.43
C THR A 494 -8.97 8.33 -19.68
N HIS A 495 -9.38 9.60 -19.58
CA HIS A 495 -9.28 10.57 -20.67
C HIS A 495 -9.10 11.98 -20.10
N SER A 496 -8.20 12.78 -20.67
CA SER A 496 -7.82 14.11 -20.14
C SER A 496 -9.00 15.08 -20.07
N ALA A 497 -9.89 15.06 -21.08
CA ALA A 497 -11.08 15.91 -21.11
C ALA A 497 -12.27 15.34 -20.31
N PHE A 498 -12.22 14.10 -19.81
CA PHE A 498 -13.37 13.46 -19.17
C PHE A 498 -13.37 13.65 -17.65
N HIS A 499 -14.50 14.12 -17.10
CA HIS A 499 -14.64 14.39 -15.67
C HIS A 499 -15.99 13.91 -15.13
N ASN A 500 -15.97 13.27 -13.95
CA ASN A 500 -17.18 12.86 -13.23
C ASN A 500 -17.79 14.04 -12.44
N ILE A 501 -18.30 15.03 -13.16
CA ILE A 501 -18.78 16.29 -12.61
C ILE A 501 -20.19 16.65 -13.14
N THR A 502 -20.90 17.48 -12.37
CA THR A 502 -22.21 18.02 -12.76
C THR A 502 -22.10 19.09 -13.86
N PHE A 503 -23.25 19.48 -14.42
CA PHE A 503 -23.36 20.62 -15.34
C PHE A 503 -22.76 21.91 -14.75
N LYS A 504 -23.13 22.26 -13.50
CA LYS A 504 -22.68 23.51 -12.85
C LYS A 504 -21.18 23.51 -12.57
N GLU A 505 -20.64 22.35 -12.19
CA GLU A 505 -19.20 22.19 -11.97
C GLU A 505 -18.41 22.29 -13.28
N ALA A 506 -18.94 21.74 -14.38
CA ALA A 506 -18.34 21.87 -15.70
C ALA A 506 -18.26 23.34 -16.15
N GLU A 507 -19.32 24.14 -15.97
CA GLU A 507 -19.29 25.58 -16.27
C GLU A 507 -18.27 26.33 -15.39
N LYS A 508 -18.16 25.96 -14.11
CA LYS A 508 -17.19 26.56 -13.19
C LYS A 508 -15.74 26.27 -13.58
N MET A 509 -15.46 25.06 -14.08
CA MET A 509 -14.15 24.69 -14.62
C MET A 509 -13.87 25.43 -15.93
N LEU A 510 -14.82 25.40 -16.87
CA LEU A 510 -14.70 26.07 -18.16
C LEU A 510 -14.56 27.59 -18.05
N LYS A 511 -15.04 28.21 -16.96
CA LYS A 511 -14.86 29.64 -16.74
C LYS A 511 -13.38 30.06 -16.72
N LYS A 512 -12.49 29.19 -16.21
CA LYS A 512 -11.03 29.43 -16.15
C LYS A 512 -10.28 29.01 -17.42
N MET A 513 -10.98 28.35 -18.34
CA MET A 513 -10.43 27.75 -19.57
C MET A 513 -10.49 28.72 -20.74
N GLU A 514 -9.70 28.46 -21.78
CA GLU A 514 -9.67 29.27 -22.99
C GLU A 514 -10.87 29.01 -23.91
N GLN A 515 -11.13 29.94 -24.84
CA GLN A 515 -12.21 29.79 -25.82
C GLN A 515 -11.94 28.59 -26.74
N GLY A 516 -12.94 27.71 -26.86
CA GLY A 516 -12.84 26.48 -27.65
C GLY A 516 -12.48 25.23 -26.86
N GLU A 517 -12.04 25.35 -25.60
CA GLU A 517 -11.79 24.19 -24.75
C GLU A 517 -13.10 23.50 -24.35
N ALA A 518 -13.04 22.18 -24.15
CA ALA A 518 -14.19 21.34 -23.88
C ALA A 518 -13.93 20.32 -22.77
N ILE A 519 -14.99 20.06 -22.01
CA ILE A 519 -15.05 19.04 -20.96
C ILE A 519 -16.14 18.05 -21.31
N ILE A 520 -15.82 16.77 -21.21
CA ILE A 520 -16.76 15.66 -21.38
C ILE A 520 -17.18 15.18 -20.00
N ARG A 521 -18.48 15.00 -19.80
CA ARG A 521 -19.03 14.52 -18.53
C ARG A 521 -20.15 13.52 -18.75
N PRO A 522 -20.47 12.67 -17.75
CA PRO A 522 -21.67 11.86 -17.77
C PRO A 522 -22.94 12.71 -17.93
N SER A 523 -23.94 12.17 -18.64
CA SER A 523 -25.27 12.76 -18.66
C SER A 523 -26.03 12.43 -17.37
N SER A 524 -26.75 13.42 -16.84
CA SER A 524 -27.69 13.27 -15.72
C SER A 524 -29.07 12.80 -16.17
N SER A 525 -29.35 12.81 -17.47
CA SER A 525 -30.68 12.48 -18.02
C SER A 525 -30.80 11.03 -18.45
N ALA A 526 -29.68 10.39 -18.82
CA ALA A 526 -29.69 8.99 -19.26
C ALA A 526 -28.31 8.35 -19.06
N PRO A 527 -28.25 7.07 -18.65
CA PRO A 527 -26.99 6.35 -18.44
C PRO A 527 -26.27 6.00 -19.75
N ASP A 528 -26.93 6.12 -20.90
CA ASP A 528 -26.35 5.84 -22.22
C ASP A 528 -25.98 7.11 -23.00
N HIS A 529 -25.73 8.20 -22.28
CA HIS A 529 -25.36 9.45 -22.87
C HIS A 529 -24.21 10.13 -22.13
N LEU A 530 -23.34 10.77 -22.91
CA LEU A 530 -22.36 11.75 -22.43
C LEU A 530 -22.80 13.15 -22.82
N VAL A 531 -22.21 14.15 -22.19
CA VAL A 531 -22.39 15.55 -22.57
C VAL A 531 -21.01 16.18 -22.76
N VAL A 532 -20.75 16.66 -23.96
CA VAL A 532 -19.60 17.49 -24.28
C VAL A 532 -20.00 18.94 -24.05
N THR A 533 -19.38 19.58 -23.08
CA THR A 533 -19.59 21.00 -22.79
C THR A 533 -18.37 21.77 -23.24
N TRP A 534 -18.53 22.74 -24.13
CA TRP A 534 -17.41 23.55 -24.63
C TRP A 534 -17.68 25.06 -24.48
N LYS A 535 -16.61 25.84 -24.34
CA LYS A 535 -16.66 27.29 -24.14
C LYS A 535 -16.76 28.03 -25.48
N VAL A 536 -17.93 28.59 -25.78
CA VAL A 536 -18.16 29.38 -26.99
C VAL A 536 -17.50 30.75 -26.85
N THR A 537 -17.76 31.43 -25.73
CA THR A 537 -17.17 32.71 -25.31
C THR A 537 -17.40 32.85 -23.79
N ASP A 538 -16.88 33.90 -23.16
CA ASP A 538 -17.04 34.10 -21.71
C ASP A 538 -18.51 34.09 -21.26
N ASP A 539 -18.77 33.29 -20.22
CA ASP A 539 -20.10 33.01 -19.64
C ASP A 539 -21.14 32.44 -20.65
N ILE A 540 -20.70 31.88 -21.79
CA ILE A 540 -21.57 31.17 -22.75
C ILE A 540 -20.97 29.81 -23.12
N TYR A 541 -21.62 28.75 -22.66
CA TYR A 541 -21.21 27.37 -22.86
C TYR A 541 -22.26 26.61 -23.67
N GLN A 542 -21.82 25.77 -24.60
CA GLN A 542 -22.71 24.90 -25.37
C GLN A 542 -22.57 23.46 -24.87
N HIS A 543 -23.71 22.81 -24.63
CA HIS A 543 -23.78 21.43 -24.15
C HIS A 543 -24.34 20.53 -25.25
N ILE A 544 -23.50 19.63 -25.74
CA ILE A 544 -23.82 18.71 -26.83
C ILE A 544 -23.99 17.31 -26.24
N THR A 545 -25.17 16.73 -26.41
CA THR A 545 -25.46 15.36 -25.98
C THR A 545 -24.87 14.37 -26.98
N VAL A 546 -24.14 13.39 -26.47
CA VAL A 546 -23.58 12.26 -27.22
C VAL A 546 -24.33 10.99 -26.79
N ARG A 547 -24.92 10.27 -27.74
CA ARG A 547 -25.55 8.96 -27.48
C ARG A 547 -24.50 7.87 -27.61
N GLU A 548 -24.49 6.93 -26.68
CA GLU A 548 -23.55 5.81 -26.66
C GLU A 548 -24.28 4.49 -26.93
N GLU A 549 -23.67 3.62 -27.74
CA GLU A 549 -24.21 2.29 -28.03
C GLU A 549 -23.15 1.19 -27.78
N ASN A 550 -23.61 -0.08 -27.70
CA ASN A 550 -22.76 -1.27 -27.52
C ASN A 550 -21.92 -1.26 -26.23
N LYS A 551 -22.56 -1.02 -25.08
CA LYS A 551 -21.91 -1.01 -23.76
C LYS A 551 -21.83 -2.40 -23.13
N VAL A 552 -20.68 -2.69 -22.51
CA VAL A 552 -20.48 -3.91 -21.68
C VAL A 552 -21.03 -3.68 -20.25
N HIS A 553 -20.74 -2.52 -19.67
CA HIS A 553 -21.24 -2.10 -18.36
C HIS A 553 -21.50 -0.58 -18.34
N HIS A 554 -22.41 -0.14 -17.47
CA HIS A 554 -22.74 1.28 -17.26
C HIS A 554 -21.59 2.12 -16.69
N PHE A 555 -20.43 1.55 -16.38
CA PHE A 555 -19.26 2.30 -15.89
C PHE A 555 -18.27 2.67 -17.01
N ASN A 556 -18.41 2.05 -18.18
CA ASN A 556 -17.52 2.22 -19.33
C ASN A 556 -18.20 3.05 -20.42
N ILE A 557 -17.37 3.57 -21.34
CA ILE A 557 -17.84 4.23 -22.57
C ILE A 557 -18.34 3.19 -23.58
N GLY A 558 -19.38 3.52 -24.33
CA GLY A 558 -19.85 2.69 -25.45
C GLY A 558 -18.83 2.54 -26.57
N LYS A 559 -18.91 1.47 -27.35
CA LYS A 559 -17.98 1.25 -28.48
C LYS A 559 -18.24 2.19 -29.66
N THR A 560 -19.44 2.74 -29.74
CA THR A 560 -19.87 3.64 -30.83
C THR A 560 -20.60 4.83 -30.24
N LEU A 561 -20.19 6.03 -30.64
CA LEU A 561 -20.69 7.30 -30.13
C LEU A 561 -21.41 8.07 -31.25
N TYR A 562 -22.54 8.69 -30.95
CA TYR A 562 -23.33 9.42 -31.93
C TYR A 562 -23.61 10.84 -31.48
N ILE A 563 -23.40 11.80 -32.40
CA ILE A 563 -23.86 13.19 -32.26
C ILE A 563 -24.79 13.48 -33.43
N LYS A 564 -26.08 13.58 -33.17
CA LYS A 564 -27.13 13.64 -34.22
C LYS A 564 -27.04 12.40 -35.14
N ASP A 565 -26.68 12.59 -36.40
CA ASP A 565 -26.59 11.55 -37.43
C ASP A 565 -25.13 11.11 -37.71
N ASP A 566 -24.15 11.74 -37.06
CA ASP A 566 -22.72 11.42 -37.22
C ASP A 566 -22.26 10.42 -36.16
N SER A 567 -21.49 9.40 -36.56
CA SER A 567 -20.87 8.40 -35.70
C SER A 567 -19.38 8.68 -35.45
N PHE A 568 -18.90 8.38 -34.24
CA PHE A 568 -17.52 8.55 -33.78
C PHE A 568 -17.06 7.30 -33.03
N GLU A 569 -15.76 6.99 -33.14
CA GLU A 569 -15.12 5.81 -32.52
C GLU A 569 -14.69 6.07 -31.08
N ASP A 570 -14.15 7.26 -30.80
CA ASP A 570 -13.66 7.64 -29.47
C ASP A 570 -13.92 9.13 -29.12
N LEU A 571 -13.51 9.52 -27.92
CA LEU A 571 -13.71 10.88 -27.42
C LEU A 571 -12.79 11.91 -28.10
N ASP A 572 -11.60 11.52 -28.51
CA ASP A 572 -10.64 12.41 -29.17
C ASP A 572 -11.11 12.76 -30.59
N GLU A 573 -11.72 11.81 -31.31
CA GLU A 573 -12.35 12.05 -32.61
C GLU A 573 -13.50 13.06 -32.48
N ILE A 574 -14.32 12.98 -31.43
CA ILE A 574 -15.39 13.96 -31.18
C ILE A 574 -14.79 15.36 -30.98
N LEU A 575 -13.74 15.48 -30.18
CA LEU A 575 -13.09 16.77 -29.93
C LEU A 575 -12.47 17.34 -31.21
N ALA A 576 -11.76 16.52 -31.98
CA ALA A 576 -11.06 16.95 -33.19
C ALA A 576 -12.00 17.24 -34.37
N ARG A 577 -13.00 16.38 -34.61
CA ARG A 577 -13.87 16.47 -35.80
C ARG A 577 -15.13 17.30 -35.57
N TYR A 578 -15.60 17.43 -34.33
CA TYR A 578 -16.81 18.17 -34.01
C TYR A 578 -16.53 19.51 -33.30
N ILE A 579 -15.76 19.49 -32.21
CA ILE A 579 -15.59 20.68 -31.35
C ILE A 579 -14.60 21.67 -31.92
N GLN A 580 -13.41 21.22 -32.36
CA GLN A 580 -12.38 22.12 -32.90
C GLN A 580 -12.85 22.97 -34.09
N PRO A 581 -13.59 22.45 -35.08
CA PRO A 581 -14.13 23.27 -36.17
C PRO A 581 -15.12 24.32 -35.66
N LEU A 582 -16.02 23.95 -34.74
CA LEU A 582 -16.98 24.89 -34.13
C LEU A 582 -16.27 26.01 -33.37
N ALA A 583 -15.24 25.66 -32.60
CA ALA A 583 -14.42 26.62 -31.87
C ALA A 583 -13.70 27.59 -32.82
N GLY A 584 -13.18 27.07 -33.95
CA GLY A 584 -12.55 27.85 -35.01
C GLY A 584 -13.51 28.90 -35.60
N TYR A 585 -14.69 28.47 -36.05
CA TYR A 585 -15.69 29.39 -36.61
C TYR A 585 -16.22 30.40 -35.58
N ALA A 586 -16.39 29.98 -34.32
CA ALA A 586 -16.75 30.91 -33.25
C ALA A 586 -15.68 31.98 -33.07
N ARG A 587 -14.40 31.59 -33.05
CA ARG A 587 -13.27 32.53 -32.94
C ARG A 587 -13.20 33.50 -34.11
N GLU A 588 -13.47 33.04 -35.33
CA GLU A 588 -13.56 33.92 -36.51
C GLU A 588 -14.68 34.96 -36.37
N ILE A 589 -15.86 34.57 -35.88
CA ILE A 589 -16.97 35.52 -35.69
C ILE A 589 -16.66 36.49 -34.54
N LEU A 590 -16.11 36.00 -33.43
CA LEU A 590 -15.75 36.82 -32.25
C LEU A 590 -14.67 37.85 -32.59
N SER A 591 -13.69 37.50 -33.43
CA SER A 591 -12.62 38.40 -33.88
C SER A 591 -13.01 39.28 -35.08
N TYR A 592 -14.22 39.12 -35.62
CA TYR A 592 -14.66 39.87 -36.78
C TYR A 592 -14.92 41.34 -36.41
N ARG A 593 -14.46 42.29 -37.25
CA ARG A 593 -14.48 43.74 -36.97
C ARG A 593 -15.84 44.38 -36.62
N TYR A 594 -16.96 43.71 -36.94
CA TYR A 594 -18.32 44.19 -36.60
C TYR A 594 -18.99 43.28 -35.56
N PHE A 595 -18.22 42.52 -34.79
CA PHE A 595 -18.68 41.85 -33.60
C PHE A 595 -18.82 42.87 -32.46
N MET A 596 -19.95 42.84 -31.77
CA MET A 596 -20.18 43.69 -30.60
C MET A 596 -19.82 42.94 -29.33
N GLU A 597 -18.64 43.24 -28.79
CA GLU A 597 -18.15 42.68 -27.55
C GLU A 597 -19.00 43.15 -26.36
N GLY A 598 -19.30 42.24 -25.42
CA GLY A 598 -20.12 42.52 -24.23
C GLY A 598 -21.63 42.57 -24.45
N PHE A 599 -22.12 42.56 -25.70
CA PHE A 599 -23.55 42.55 -26.02
C PHE A 599 -24.04 41.14 -26.39
N LYS A 600 -25.19 40.76 -25.83
CA LYS A 600 -25.85 39.46 -26.11
C LYS A 600 -26.96 39.65 -27.15
N ALA A 601 -27.22 38.63 -27.97
CA ALA A 601 -28.25 38.66 -29.01
C ALA A 601 -29.67 38.97 -28.48
N GLU A 602 -29.90 38.72 -27.19
CA GLU A 602 -31.16 38.98 -26.51
C GLU A 602 -31.40 40.49 -26.24
N GLN A 603 -30.34 41.30 -26.23
CA GLN A 603 -30.35 42.76 -26.03
C GLN A 603 -30.67 43.52 -27.33
N LYS A 604 -31.85 43.21 -27.90
CA LYS A 604 -32.22 43.70 -29.24
C LYS A 604 -32.41 45.22 -29.29
N GLU A 605 -32.81 45.84 -28.19
CA GLU A 605 -33.01 47.29 -28.11
C GLU A 605 -31.68 48.02 -28.22
N GLU A 606 -30.67 47.62 -27.42
CA GLU A 606 -29.34 48.22 -27.47
C GLU A 606 -28.65 47.98 -28.82
N ILE A 607 -28.82 46.79 -29.40
CA ILE A 607 -28.34 46.45 -30.75
C ILE A 607 -28.96 47.38 -31.80
N ASN A 608 -30.27 47.64 -31.71
CA ASN A 608 -30.98 48.50 -32.65
C ASN A 608 -30.57 49.98 -32.50
N GLU A 609 -30.35 50.45 -31.28
CA GLU A 609 -29.82 51.80 -31.03
C GLU A 609 -28.42 51.97 -31.61
N TYR A 610 -27.54 50.96 -31.44
CA TYR A 610 -26.21 50.95 -32.06
C TYR A 610 -26.30 51.05 -33.58
N LEU A 611 -27.13 50.20 -34.21
CA LEU A 611 -27.34 50.23 -35.66
C LEU A 611 -27.93 51.57 -36.15
N ALA A 612 -28.84 52.18 -35.37
CA ALA A 612 -29.41 53.48 -35.69
C ALA A 612 -28.36 54.60 -35.63
N ARG A 613 -27.47 54.57 -34.62
CA ARG A 613 -26.36 55.51 -34.46
C ARG A 613 -25.36 55.41 -35.61
N GLU A 614 -24.94 54.20 -35.95
CA GLU A 614 -24.06 53.95 -37.11
C GLU A 614 -24.71 54.40 -38.43
N LYS A 615 -26.03 54.19 -38.58
CA LYS A 615 -26.77 54.65 -39.76
C LYS A 615 -26.86 56.17 -39.86
N ALA A 616 -26.95 56.86 -38.72
CA ALA A 616 -26.96 58.32 -38.67
C ALA A 616 -25.59 58.91 -39.02
N GLY A 617 -24.50 58.28 -38.57
CA GLY A 617 -23.13 58.67 -38.92
C GLY A 617 -22.79 58.48 -40.40
N GLU A 618 -23.30 57.41 -41.04
CA GLU A 618 -23.01 57.10 -42.44
C GLU A 618 -24.27 56.70 -43.23
N PRO A 619 -25.11 57.66 -43.69
CA PRO A 619 -26.43 57.38 -44.25
C PRO A 619 -26.45 56.52 -45.51
N ARG A 620 -25.34 56.47 -46.26
CA ARG A 620 -25.19 55.65 -47.48
C ARG A 620 -24.87 54.18 -47.20
N ARG A 621 -24.31 53.85 -46.03
CA ARG A 621 -23.94 52.48 -45.64
C ARG A 621 -25.10 51.81 -44.89
N ILE A 622 -25.23 50.49 -45.01
CA ILE A 622 -26.15 49.70 -44.18
C ILE A 622 -25.33 49.09 -43.06
N PRO A 623 -25.49 49.54 -41.80
CA PRO A 623 -24.76 48.96 -40.69
C PRO A 623 -25.28 47.55 -40.41
N TYR A 624 -24.36 46.68 -40.03
CA TYR A 624 -24.63 45.33 -39.58
C TYR A 624 -23.62 44.95 -38.51
N CYS A 625 -24.02 44.06 -37.60
CA CYS A 625 -23.18 43.58 -36.51
C CYS A 625 -23.48 42.12 -36.16
N PHE A 626 -22.51 41.47 -35.53
CA PHE A 626 -22.67 40.16 -34.92
C PHE A 626 -22.75 40.28 -33.40
N THR A 627 -23.64 39.51 -32.80
CA THR A 627 -23.71 39.29 -31.35
C THR A 627 -23.86 37.80 -31.06
N VAL A 628 -23.32 37.33 -29.94
CA VAL A 628 -23.47 35.95 -29.50
C VAL A 628 -24.83 35.74 -28.81
N SER A 629 -25.50 34.60 -29.02
CA SER A 629 -26.74 34.28 -28.31
C SER A 629 -26.47 33.51 -27.03
N ALA A 630 -26.92 34.04 -25.89
CA ALA A 630 -26.91 33.30 -24.63
C ALA A 630 -28.03 32.26 -24.56
N LYS A 631 -29.16 32.51 -25.24
CA LYS A 631 -30.30 31.58 -25.30
C LYS A 631 -30.02 30.36 -26.17
N TYR A 632 -29.25 30.52 -27.24
CA TYR A 632 -28.89 29.45 -28.16
C TYR A 632 -27.36 29.39 -28.35
N PRO A 633 -26.61 28.81 -27.39
CA PRO A 633 -25.17 28.64 -27.52
C PRO A 633 -24.80 27.87 -28.80
N GLY A 634 -23.81 28.37 -29.52
CA GLY A 634 -23.46 27.90 -30.87
C GLY A 634 -24.19 28.61 -32.02
N LYS A 635 -25.06 29.59 -31.70
CA LYS A 635 -25.66 30.51 -32.68
C LYS A 635 -25.24 31.95 -32.42
N PHE A 636 -25.00 32.67 -33.50
CA PHE A 636 -24.75 34.11 -33.53
C PHE A 636 -25.93 34.82 -34.18
N LEU A 637 -26.16 36.07 -33.84
CA LEU A 637 -27.20 36.90 -34.41
C LEU A 637 -26.55 37.95 -35.31
N LEU A 638 -26.87 37.89 -36.61
CA LEU A 638 -26.52 38.92 -37.58
C LEU A 638 -27.65 39.95 -37.61
N SER A 639 -27.38 41.13 -37.06
CA SER A 639 -28.36 42.22 -36.97
C SER A 639 -28.01 43.34 -37.95
N TYR A 640 -28.98 43.82 -38.73
CA TYR A 640 -28.74 44.78 -39.80
C TYR A 640 -29.96 45.65 -40.15
N GLY A 641 -29.71 46.85 -40.70
CA GLY A 641 -30.77 47.76 -41.17
C GLY A 641 -31.67 48.31 -40.05
N LYS A 642 -32.95 48.57 -40.36
CA LYS A 642 -33.98 49.07 -39.41
C LYS A 642 -34.60 47.93 -38.59
N SER A 643 -33.77 47.16 -37.86
CA SER A 643 -34.19 46.08 -36.95
C SER A 643 -34.46 44.70 -37.59
N ARG A 644 -33.63 44.25 -38.53
CA ARG A 644 -33.62 42.85 -38.97
C ARG A 644 -32.59 42.06 -38.17
N HIS A 645 -33.00 40.89 -37.70
CA HIS A 645 -32.17 40.00 -36.90
C HIS A 645 -32.31 38.56 -37.42
N GLU A 646 -31.22 37.96 -37.85
CA GLU A 646 -31.21 36.59 -38.39
C GLU A 646 -30.12 35.76 -37.72
N TYR A 647 -30.43 34.51 -37.40
CA TYR A 647 -29.47 33.61 -36.76
C TYR A 647 -28.51 33.01 -37.78
N VAL A 648 -27.25 32.96 -37.37
CA VAL A 648 -26.15 32.24 -38.01
C VAL A 648 -25.80 31.07 -37.10
N THR A 649 -25.84 29.85 -37.62
CA THR A 649 -25.62 28.63 -36.82
C THR A 649 -24.25 28.05 -37.15
N LEU A 650 -23.46 27.71 -36.13
CA LEU A 650 -22.21 27.00 -36.33
C LEU A 650 -22.45 25.51 -36.49
N THR A 651 -21.85 24.91 -37.50
CA THR A 651 -21.83 23.47 -37.74
C THR A 651 -20.39 23.01 -37.99
N PRO A 652 -20.04 21.74 -37.75
CA PRO A 652 -18.70 21.24 -38.07
C PRO A 652 -18.30 21.46 -39.54
N ASN A 653 -19.30 21.45 -40.44
CA ASN A 653 -19.11 21.62 -41.88
C ASN A 653 -19.05 23.09 -42.34
N GLY A 654 -19.23 24.05 -41.43
CA GLY A 654 -19.18 25.48 -41.75
C GLY A 654 -20.22 26.33 -41.03
N ILE A 655 -20.30 27.59 -41.44
CA ILE A 655 -21.21 28.59 -40.91
C ILE A 655 -22.51 28.58 -41.71
N GLU A 656 -23.63 28.19 -41.09
CA GLU A 656 -24.93 28.09 -41.77
C GLU A 656 -25.73 29.38 -41.63
N PHE A 657 -26.18 29.94 -42.76
CA PHE A 657 -27.07 31.08 -42.83
C PHE A 657 -28.07 30.90 -43.98
N ARG A 658 -29.38 31.05 -43.69
CA ARG A 658 -30.47 30.85 -44.65
C ARG A 658 -30.40 29.51 -45.42
N LYS A 659 -30.09 28.41 -44.72
CA LYS A 659 -29.91 27.04 -45.28
C LYS A 659 -28.75 26.90 -46.28
N ARG A 660 -27.80 27.86 -46.30
CA ARG A 660 -26.55 27.75 -47.05
C ARG A 660 -25.39 27.67 -46.06
N THR A 661 -24.43 26.82 -46.37
CA THR A 661 -23.22 26.64 -45.56
C THR A 661 -22.08 27.42 -46.19
N PHE A 662 -21.39 28.21 -45.38
CA PHE A 662 -20.25 29.03 -45.77
C PHE A 662 -18.99 28.53 -45.05
N ARG A 663 -17.85 28.60 -45.73
CA ARG A 663 -16.57 28.09 -45.22
C ARG A 663 -15.90 29.01 -44.21
N ASP A 664 -16.18 30.32 -44.29
CA ASP A 664 -15.54 31.35 -43.49
C ASP A 664 -16.51 32.54 -43.31
N VAL A 665 -16.26 33.41 -42.33
CA VAL A 665 -17.11 34.58 -42.06
C VAL A 665 -17.12 35.56 -43.24
N ASN A 666 -16.02 35.64 -44.00
CA ASN A 666 -15.87 36.60 -45.10
C ASN A 666 -16.76 36.24 -46.30
N THR A 667 -16.85 34.97 -46.66
CA THR A 667 -17.71 34.43 -47.73
C THR A 667 -19.17 34.57 -47.35
N LEU A 668 -19.53 34.30 -46.10
CA LEU A 668 -20.86 34.58 -45.55
C LEU A 668 -21.23 36.06 -45.74
N ILE A 669 -20.34 36.98 -45.33
CA ILE A 669 -20.59 38.42 -45.41
C ILE A 669 -20.61 38.94 -46.85
N ASN A 670 -19.76 38.43 -47.74
CA ASN A 670 -19.75 38.80 -49.15
C ASN A 670 -21.06 38.38 -49.83
N TRP A 671 -21.53 37.17 -49.54
CA TRP A 671 -22.83 36.70 -50.01
C TRP A 671 -23.97 37.53 -49.39
N PHE A 672 -23.93 37.78 -48.08
CA PHE A 672 -24.93 38.59 -47.38
C PHE A 672 -25.06 40.00 -47.99
N LYS A 673 -23.94 40.68 -48.29
CA LYS A 673 -23.95 42.01 -48.91
C LYS A 673 -24.64 42.05 -50.28
N GLN A 674 -24.61 40.96 -51.02
CA GLN A 674 -25.27 40.85 -52.32
C GLN A 674 -26.75 40.47 -52.17
N ASN A 675 -27.12 39.73 -51.12
CA ASN A 675 -28.42 39.07 -50.99
C ASN A 675 -29.27 39.53 -49.78
N PHE A 676 -28.84 40.57 -49.03
CA PHE A 676 -29.55 41.03 -47.82
C PHE A 676 -30.98 41.55 -48.09
N ARG A 677 -31.29 41.93 -49.34
CA ARG A 677 -32.63 42.39 -49.76
C ARG A 677 -33.59 41.24 -50.01
N GLU A 678 -33.09 40.04 -50.27
CA GLU A 678 -33.91 38.85 -50.48
C GLU A 678 -34.58 38.46 -49.15
N VAL A 679 -35.89 38.23 -49.18
CA VAL A 679 -36.66 37.75 -48.02
C VAL A 679 -36.61 36.21 -48.05
N PRO A 680 -36.23 35.54 -46.94
CA PRO A 680 -36.28 34.09 -46.89
C PRO A 680 -37.71 33.58 -47.08
N ALA A 681 -37.90 32.54 -47.91
CA ALA A 681 -39.18 31.83 -47.98
C ALA A 681 -39.55 31.29 -46.58
N ARG A 682 -40.76 31.60 -46.11
CA ARG A 682 -41.30 31.08 -44.85
C ARG A 682 -41.26 29.55 -44.88
N PRO A 683 -40.78 28.86 -43.82
CA PRO A 683 -41.00 27.42 -43.70
C PRO A 683 -42.51 27.15 -43.64
N MET A 684 -43.02 26.25 -44.49
CA MET A 684 -44.32 25.62 -44.24
C MET A 684 -44.23 24.91 -42.89
N ALA A 685 -45.21 25.16 -42.01
CA ALA A 685 -45.31 24.47 -40.74
C ALA A 685 -45.40 22.95 -40.99
N PRO A 686 -44.70 22.11 -40.20
CA PRO A 686 -44.92 20.67 -40.27
C PRO A 686 -46.39 20.39 -39.93
N SER A 687 -47.08 19.68 -40.82
CA SER A 687 -48.40 19.13 -40.59
C SER A 687 -48.37 18.27 -39.33
N ARG A 688 -49.18 18.68 -38.34
CA ARG A 688 -49.41 17.98 -37.08
C ARG A 688 -49.80 16.52 -37.38
N PRO A 689 -49.10 15.50 -36.86
CA PRO A 689 -49.58 14.13 -36.94
C PRO A 689 -50.92 14.03 -36.21
N LEU A 690 -51.91 13.43 -36.87
CA LEU A 690 -53.16 13.00 -36.25
C LEU A 690 -52.84 12.07 -35.05
N PRO A 691 -53.55 12.19 -33.92
CA PRO A 691 -53.36 11.27 -32.82
C PRO A 691 -53.87 9.88 -33.22
N SER A 692 -52.95 8.96 -33.45
CA SER A 692 -53.22 7.52 -33.52
C SER A 692 -53.73 7.05 -32.15
N GLY A 693 -54.93 6.49 -32.14
CA GLY A 693 -55.68 6.11 -30.95
C GLY A 693 -54.89 5.20 -30.02
N GLY A 694 -54.74 5.63 -28.78
CA GLY A 694 -54.34 4.78 -27.67
C GLY A 694 -55.54 3.97 -27.18
N HIS A 695 -55.41 2.65 -27.24
CA HIS A 695 -56.27 1.74 -26.48
C HIS A 695 -56.17 2.03 -24.98
N HIS A 696 -57.32 2.24 -24.36
CA HIS A 696 -57.52 2.21 -22.92
C HIS A 696 -57.15 0.83 -22.33
N PRO A 697 -56.39 0.79 -21.22
CA PRO A 697 -56.58 -0.23 -20.21
C PRO A 697 -57.54 0.29 -19.14
N GLN A 698 -58.46 -0.59 -18.76
CA GLN A 698 -59.54 -0.38 -17.81
C GLN A 698 -59.06 0.06 -16.43
N GLN A 699 -59.85 0.97 -15.84
CA GLN A 699 -59.83 1.33 -14.43
C GLN A 699 -60.02 0.08 -13.55
N GLN A 700 -59.04 -0.25 -12.72
CA GLN A 700 -59.28 -1.00 -11.49
C GLN A 700 -59.30 -0.04 -10.30
N GLN A 701 -60.42 -0.11 -9.60
CA GLN A 701 -60.80 0.68 -8.45
C GLN A 701 -59.88 0.40 -7.25
N ARG A 702 -59.52 1.46 -6.52
CA ARG A 702 -59.04 1.37 -5.14
C ARG A 702 -60.19 0.94 -4.22
N PRO A 703 -59.98 0.03 -3.27
CA PRO A 703 -60.82 -0.05 -2.08
C PRO A 703 -60.25 0.84 -0.97
N SER A 704 -61.20 1.46 -0.29
CA SER A 704 -61.11 2.37 0.83
C SER A 704 -60.67 1.69 2.13
N ARG A 705 -60.12 2.50 3.04
CA ARG A 705 -59.91 2.20 4.46
C ARG A 705 -61.20 1.74 5.16
N PHE A 706 -61.10 0.64 5.90
CA PHE A 706 -61.68 0.33 7.22
C PHE A 706 -60.69 -0.70 7.82
N GLY A 707 -60.19 -0.65 9.05
CA GLY A 707 -60.77 -0.17 10.30
C GLY A 707 -60.93 -1.36 11.26
N ARG A 708 -59.83 -1.87 11.83
CA ARG A 708 -59.65 -2.36 13.22
C ARG A 708 -58.22 -2.85 13.42
#